data_AF-A0A401QB83-F1
#
_entry.id   AF-A0A401QB83-F1
#
_cell.length_a   1.000
_cell.length_b   1.000
_cell.length_c   1.000
_cell.angle_alpha   90.00
_cell.angle_beta   90.00
_cell.angle_gamma   90.00
#
_symmetry.space_group_name_H-M   'P 1'
#
loop_
_entity.id
_entity.type
_entity.pdbx_description
1 polymer ?
#
loop_
_entity_poly.entity_id
_entity_poly.type
_entity_poly.pdbx_seq_one_letter_code
_entity_poly.pdbx_strand_id
1 'polypeptide(L)'
;GLSKNIFFVDHQVEEDYISEEDYISEAQSHSNDHEAQFLVGLCQHLLRQGYTTEQITILTPYVAQMWKIRLMARERGMAKISIKAIDDFQGEVNDIVLLSLVRSNWEGRTDLSRDRNHLCVAFSRAKMGFYCLGNFQKLLQGPETKTWKQILQLLEERGLVGEGLPLPCPNHPGSQLFIQAPEDFQRFPEWTCDRPCGHRLECGHLCKHRCHAHHQRQGVYRCKEPCSRSLCRHGHGCPKRCWEECSPCKEMVEKVVPECGHLQWVACSVPSEALPCDHPCERLLDCGHTCRQRCSENCADSPCPAKCTEVLQCGHPCMGTCTDCLEGRLHRGCNRKCGRVLLCGHQCKDPCADSCQPCRLPCDYKCGHGQCQKRCGEICSPCLKPCPWRCKHHPCSRACFEECDRPRCDQPCDLVLPCGHPCVGLCGEVCPTLCRTCHAPKLIAAFFGSEGSPGARFVVLEDCGHILEVGGMDRLMDEGPRPLRLESCPKCGTLIQWHSRYNTAIKRRWHGINHVKKVILGSSEEIEEKKQQLTESIIAASINLHYGEQRYDIRKKVKTSRSLQELATLERALGIFRFLDMVRKQTKACTSERRVSLELMLTKLDWWLGTKRVTFTRQQLGECRNEIARISYLTDLMRLLSHCEASKLTLADEVAKTLDPLLENLRGKLTEESEPKIKGDLEKIGQLFPCGGLWISEDERLSVAKDMEMAKRDWYLCPAGHLYAVEECGMSADQAECLECTLMIEGEVQPPEEDISHVVEMDGGPTCASSPSGGDLLPPALESCELLPHPNDSSG
;
A
#
# COMPACT_ATOMS: atom_id res chain seq x y z
N GLY A 1 -9.02 -67.80 36.85
CA GLY A 1 -7.61 -67.35 36.87
C GLY A 1 -7.01 -67.46 38.25
N LEU A 2 -7.09 -68.65 38.85
CA LEU A 2 -6.38 -69.07 40.05
C LEU A 2 -5.62 -70.35 39.69
N SER A 3 -4.47 -70.61 40.31
CA SER A 3 -3.62 -71.75 39.91
C SER A 3 -4.17 -73.11 40.35
N LYS A 4 -5.00 -73.13 41.40
CA LYS A 4 -5.60 -74.35 41.98
C LYS A 4 -7.06 -74.07 42.36
N ASN A 5 -7.90 -75.09 42.29
CA ASN A 5 -9.33 -74.99 42.62
C ASN A 5 -9.60 -75.01 44.13
N ILE A 6 -8.65 -75.54 44.92
CA ILE A 6 -8.72 -75.57 46.37
C ILE A 6 -7.43 -74.97 46.92
N PHE A 7 -7.53 -74.01 47.84
CA PHE A 7 -6.35 -73.47 48.52
C PHE A 7 -6.69 -72.92 49.90
N PHE A 8 -5.83 -73.20 50.87
CA PHE A 8 -5.92 -72.73 52.25
C PHE A 8 -4.81 -71.71 52.49
N VAL A 9 -5.17 -70.51 52.92
CA VAL A 9 -4.24 -69.42 53.19
C VAL A 9 -4.04 -69.32 54.70
N ASP A 10 -2.84 -69.66 55.17
CA ASP A 10 -2.44 -69.52 56.57
C ASP A 10 -2.02 -68.07 56.84
N HIS A 11 -2.52 -67.49 57.92
CA HIS A 11 -2.02 -66.20 58.42
C HIS A 11 -1.82 -66.25 59.94
N GLN A 12 -0.97 -65.36 60.43
CA GLN A 12 -0.67 -65.24 61.86
C GLN A 12 -1.25 -63.98 62.51
N VAL A 13 -2.13 -63.28 61.79
CA VAL A 13 -2.82 -62.07 62.30
C VAL A 13 -3.91 -62.45 63.30
N GLU A 14 -3.86 -61.83 64.48
CA GLU A 14 -4.82 -62.04 65.57
C GLU A 14 -6.23 -61.49 65.21
N GLU A 15 -7.26 -61.98 65.89
CA GLU A 15 -8.63 -61.46 65.75
C GLU A 15 -8.77 -60.09 66.43
N ASP A 16 -9.81 -59.33 66.07
CA ASP A 16 -9.97 -57.96 66.57
C ASP A 16 -10.33 -57.96 68.07
N TYR A 17 -9.64 -57.14 68.88
CA TYR A 17 -9.91 -57.01 70.31
C TYR A 17 -11.23 -56.27 70.55
N ILE A 18 -12.19 -56.90 71.25
CA ILE A 18 -13.42 -56.26 71.70
C ILE A 18 -13.18 -55.71 73.11
N SER A 19 -13.37 -54.41 73.34
CA SER A 19 -13.26 -53.79 74.68
C SER A 19 -14.35 -54.30 75.64
N GLU A 20 -14.03 -54.38 76.94
CA GLU A 20 -14.96 -54.84 78.00
C GLU A 20 -16.29 -54.04 78.07
N GLU A 21 -16.33 -52.82 77.53
CA GLU A 21 -17.53 -51.96 77.52
C GLU A 21 -18.56 -52.35 76.44
N ASP A 22 -18.17 -53.10 75.39
CA ASP A 22 -19.06 -53.55 74.30
C ASP A 22 -19.70 -54.93 74.56
N TYR A 23 -19.46 -55.50 75.73
CA TYR A 23 -19.83 -56.88 76.11
C TYR A 23 -21.33 -57.09 76.41
N ILE A 24 -22.16 -56.05 76.35
CA ILE A 24 -23.54 -56.06 76.88
C ILE A 24 -24.60 -56.37 75.81
N SER A 25 -24.24 -56.49 74.52
CA SER A 25 -25.19 -56.98 73.51
C SER A 25 -25.13 -58.51 73.39
N GLU A 26 -26.27 -59.20 73.39
CA GLU A 26 -26.43 -60.67 73.44
C GLU A 26 -25.87 -61.46 72.22
N ALA A 27 -24.91 -60.91 71.46
CA ALA A 27 -24.21 -61.60 70.39
C ALA A 27 -22.69 -61.65 70.68
N GLN A 28 -22.26 -62.69 71.39
CA GLN A 28 -20.84 -63.09 71.52
C GLN A 28 -20.26 -63.44 70.14
N SER A 29 -19.78 -62.46 69.38
CA SER A 29 -19.37 -62.70 67.99
C SER A 29 -18.04 -62.05 67.67
N HIS A 30 -17.10 -62.86 67.17
CA HIS A 30 -15.72 -62.48 66.86
C HIS A 30 -15.58 -62.01 65.41
N SER A 31 -14.59 -61.16 65.15
CA SER A 31 -14.24 -60.73 63.80
C SER A 31 -12.73 -60.65 63.61
N ASN A 32 -12.30 -60.69 62.35
CA ASN A 32 -10.91 -60.54 61.94
C ASN A 32 -10.86 -59.65 60.69
N ASP A 33 -10.37 -58.41 60.86
CA ASP A 33 -10.26 -57.42 59.80
C ASP A 33 -9.39 -57.91 58.62
N HIS A 34 -8.28 -58.59 58.92
CA HIS A 34 -7.34 -59.09 57.90
C HIS A 34 -8.01 -60.12 56.98
N GLU A 35 -8.69 -61.13 57.56
CA GLU A 35 -9.43 -62.11 56.77
C GLU A 35 -10.54 -61.45 55.93
N ALA A 36 -11.26 -60.48 56.51
CA ALA A 36 -12.35 -59.80 55.81
C ALA A 36 -11.84 -59.02 54.60
N GLN A 37 -10.77 -58.23 54.76
CA GLN A 37 -10.19 -57.44 53.68
C GLN A 37 -9.59 -58.32 52.58
N PHE A 38 -8.95 -59.44 52.94
CA PHE A 38 -8.40 -60.40 51.99
C PHE A 38 -9.50 -61.05 51.15
N LEU A 39 -10.57 -61.56 51.79
CA LEU A 39 -11.67 -62.22 51.09
C LEU A 39 -12.42 -61.28 50.16
N VAL A 40 -12.63 -60.03 50.58
CA VAL A 40 -13.22 -58.99 49.74
C VAL A 40 -12.29 -58.67 48.56
N GLY A 41 -10.97 -58.59 48.77
CA GLY A 41 -9.98 -58.44 47.70
C GLY A 41 -9.99 -59.58 46.68
N LEU A 42 -10.01 -60.82 47.16
CA LEU A 42 -10.08 -62.03 46.34
C LEU A 42 -11.39 -62.13 45.56
N CYS A 43 -12.51 -61.79 46.19
CA CYS A 43 -13.80 -61.70 45.53
C CYS A 43 -13.77 -60.68 44.38
N GLN A 44 -13.26 -59.48 44.63
CA GLN A 44 -13.16 -58.44 43.60
C GLN A 44 -12.29 -58.89 42.42
N HIS A 45 -11.23 -59.66 42.70
CA HIS A 45 -10.40 -60.28 41.68
C HIS A 45 -11.19 -61.27 40.81
N LEU A 46 -11.96 -62.17 41.42
CA LEU A 46 -12.80 -63.12 40.69
C LEU A 46 -13.86 -62.41 39.83
N LEU A 47 -14.54 -61.39 40.36
CA LEU A 47 -15.51 -60.61 39.57
C LEU A 47 -14.88 -59.95 38.34
N ARG A 48 -13.65 -59.42 38.47
CA ARG A 48 -12.91 -58.83 37.34
C ARG A 48 -12.48 -59.85 36.28
N GLN A 49 -12.44 -61.14 36.62
CA GLN A 49 -12.19 -62.23 35.67
C GLN A 49 -13.45 -62.68 34.91
N GLY A 50 -14.61 -62.06 35.19
CA GLY A 50 -15.87 -62.33 34.51
C GLY A 50 -16.81 -63.28 35.25
N TYR A 51 -16.49 -63.70 36.47
CA TYR A 51 -17.46 -64.39 37.34
C TYR A 51 -18.53 -63.40 37.81
N THR A 52 -19.76 -63.85 37.93
CA THR A 52 -20.86 -62.99 38.40
C THR A 52 -21.02 -63.04 39.92
N THR A 53 -21.70 -62.05 40.49
CA THR A 53 -21.94 -61.95 41.94
C THR A 53 -22.76 -63.12 42.50
N GLU A 54 -23.53 -63.79 41.67
CA GLU A 54 -24.37 -64.93 42.04
C GLU A 54 -23.56 -66.22 42.17
N GLN A 55 -22.42 -66.33 41.48
CA GLN A 55 -21.57 -67.53 41.46
C GLN A 55 -20.61 -67.64 42.66
N ILE A 56 -20.53 -66.59 43.48
CA ILE A 56 -19.58 -66.50 44.58
C ILE A 56 -20.35 -66.29 45.89
N THR A 57 -20.07 -67.14 46.88
CA THR A 57 -20.56 -66.96 48.25
C THR A 57 -19.38 -66.83 49.22
N ILE A 58 -19.47 -65.87 50.13
CA ILE A 58 -18.55 -65.77 51.29
C ILE A 58 -19.25 -66.31 52.53
N LEU A 59 -18.62 -67.28 53.18
CA LEU A 59 -19.11 -67.95 54.39
C LEU A 59 -18.20 -67.63 55.59
N THR A 60 -18.81 -67.54 56.76
CA THR A 60 -18.11 -67.39 58.04
C THR A 60 -18.94 -67.99 59.18
N PRO A 61 -18.33 -68.61 60.20
CA PRO A 61 -19.04 -69.11 61.36
C PRO A 61 -19.58 -67.99 62.27
N TYR A 62 -19.05 -66.77 62.17
CA TYR A 62 -19.39 -65.67 63.09
C TYR A 62 -20.22 -64.57 62.41
N VAL A 63 -21.34 -64.20 63.05
CA VAL A 63 -22.24 -63.14 62.58
C VAL A 63 -21.55 -61.77 62.52
N ALA A 64 -20.68 -61.43 63.48
CA ALA A 64 -19.91 -60.19 63.45
C ALA A 64 -19.00 -60.11 62.22
N GLN A 65 -18.28 -61.20 61.91
CA GLN A 65 -17.47 -61.28 60.70
C GLN A 65 -18.32 -61.16 59.42
N MET A 66 -19.52 -61.75 59.40
CA MET A 66 -20.43 -61.65 58.25
C MET A 66 -20.79 -60.19 57.96
N TRP A 67 -21.17 -59.42 58.99
CA TRP A 67 -21.50 -58.00 58.84
C TRP A 67 -20.29 -57.17 58.43
N LYS A 68 -19.11 -57.45 58.99
CA LYS A 68 -17.86 -56.78 58.65
C LYS A 68 -17.50 -56.96 57.18
N ILE A 69 -17.49 -58.20 56.69
CA ILE A 69 -17.26 -58.51 55.26
C ILE A 69 -18.32 -57.80 54.40
N ARG A 70 -19.59 -57.79 54.83
CA ARG A 70 -20.69 -57.15 54.09
C ARG A 70 -20.53 -55.64 53.97
N LEU A 71 -20.03 -54.98 55.00
CA LEU A 71 -19.74 -53.54 54.97
C LEU A 71 -18.60 -53.24 54.01
N MET A 72 -17.46 -53.93 54.14
CA MET A 72 -16.29 -53.76 53.27
C MET A 72 -16.60 -54.07 51.80
N ALA A 73 -17.42 -55.09 51.53
CA ALA A 73 -17.87 -55.40 50.17
C ALA A 73 -18.73 -54.28 49.57
N ARG A 74 -19.60 -53.64 50.36
CA ARG A 74 -20.43 -52.51 49.90
C ARG A 74 -19.59 -51.29 49.53
N GLU A 75 -18.60 -50.94 50.34
CA GLU A 75 -17.70 -49.80 50.08
C GLU A 75 -16.90 -49.97 48.78
N ARG A 76 -16.57 -51.21 48.43
CA ARG A 76 -15.90 -51.56 47.16
C ARG A 76 -16.86 -51.80 45.99
N GLY A 77 -18.14 -51.44 46.13
CA GLY A 77 -19.15 -51.51 45.08
C GLY A 77 -19.73 -52.92 44.81
N MET A 78 -19.51 -53.88 45.72
CA MET A 78 -19.91 -55.28 45.58
C MET A 78 -21.14 -55.63 46.45
N ALA A 79 -22.12 -54.74 46.52
CA ALA A 79 -23.27 -54.88 47.43
C ALA A 79 -24.19 -56.10 47.17
N LYS A 80 -24.11 -56.70 45.97
CA LYS A 80 -24.97 -57.80 45.52
C LYS A 80 -24.45 -59.21 45.84
N ILE A 81 -23.24 -59.32 46.40
CA ILE A 81 -22.65 -60.64 46.67
C ILE A 81 -23.31 -61.34 47.87
N SER A 82 -23.43 -62.66 47.79
CA SER A 82 -23.96 -63.51 48.86
C SER A 82 -22.94 -63.66 49.98
N ILE A 83 -23.25 -63.12 51.16
CA ILE A 83 -22.42 -63.21 52.38
C ILE A 83 -23.32 -63.71 53.49
N LYS A 84 -23.01 -64.88 54.05
CA LYS A 84 -23.89 -65.60 54.99
C LYS A 84 -23.11 -66.25 56.13
N ALA A 85 -23.72 -66.34 57.30
CA ALA A 85 -23.26 -67.21 58.36
C ALA A 85 -23.49 -68.69 57.95
N ILE A 86 -22.68 -69.62 58.47
CA ILE A 86 -22.79 -71.05 58.09
C ILE A 86 -24.19 -71.63 58.41
N ASP A 87 -24.77 -71.22 59.53
CA ASP A 87 -26.11 -71.66 59.96
C ASP A 87 -27.19 -71.27 58.94
N ASP A 88 -27.07 -70.10 58.34
CA ASP A 88 -28.01 -69.56 57.33
C ASP A 88 -27.78 -70.14 55.93
N PHE A 89 -26.78 -71.01 55.76
CA PHE A 89 -26.37 -71.57 54.46
C PHE A 89 -26.72 -73.06 54.31
N GLN A 90 -27.60 -73.59 55.15
CA GLN A 90 -27.94 -75.01 55.14
C GLN A 90 -28.76 -75.40 53.90
N GLY A 91 -28.17 -76.18 53.00
CA GLY A 91 -28.84 -76.74 51.81
C GLY A 91 -28.56 -75.99 50.50
N GLU A 92 -27.87 -74.85 50.55
CA GLU A 92 -27.42 -74.11 49.37
C GLU A 92 -26.06 -74.60 48.89
N VAL A 93 -25.74 -74.41 47.60
CA VAL A 93 -24.45 -74.76 46.98
C VAL A 93 -24.11 -73.68 45.97
N ASN A 94 -22.86 -73.21 45.95
CA ASN A 94 -22.41 -72.21 44.98
C ASN A 94 -21.15 -72.67 44.21
N ASP A 95 -20.88 -72.04 43.07
CA ASP A 95 -19.75 -72.40 42.21
C ASP A 95 -18.42 -72.13 42.93
N ILE A 96 -18.29 -70.98 43.59
CA ILE A 96 -17.10 -70.61 44.37
C ILE A 96 -17.52 -70.25 45.80
N VAL A 97 -16.86 -70.88 46.78
CA VAL A 97 -17.04 -70.58 48.20
C VAL A 97 -15.75 -70.06 48.80
N LEU A 98 -15.84 -68.91 49.45
CA LEU A 98 -14.76 -68.28 50.20
C LEU A 98 -15.08 -68.38 51.70
N LEU A 99 -14.23 -69.03 52.49
CA LEU A 99 -14.47 -69.30 53.92
C LEU A 99 -13.49 -68.51 54.80
N SER A 100 -14.02 -67.76 55.77
CA SER A 100 -13.28 -67.10 56.86
C SER A 100 -13.43 -67.92 58.14
N LEU A 101 -12.33 -68.27 58.82
CA LEU A 101 -12.35 -69.04 60.08
C LEU A 101 -12.26 -68.13 61.32
N VAL A 102 -11.74 -66.91 61.18
CA VAL A 102 -11.72 -65.80 62.16
C VAL A 102 -10.85 -66.03 63.39
N ARG A 103 -11.02 -67.15 64.10
CA ARG A 103 -10.45 -67.35 65.44
C ARG A 103 -8.93 -67.42 65.45
N SER A 104 -8.31 -66.57 66.26
CA SER A 104 -6.84 -66.47 66.35
C SER A 104 -6.28 -66.22 67.77
N ASN A 105 -7.06 -66.44 68.84
CA ASN A 105 -6.69 -66.13 70.24
C ASN A 105 -5.66 -67.05 70.93
N TRP A 106 -5.06 -66.54 72.01
CA TRP A 106 -4.01 -67.20 72.82
C TRP A 106 -4.49 -68.25 73.84
N GLU A 107 -5.77 -68.27 74.25
CA GLU A 107 -6.27 -69.17 75.32
C GLU A 107 -6.74 -70.57 74.86
N GLY A 108 -6.63 -70.92 73.56
CA GLY A 108 -6.97 -72.27 73.07
C GLY A 108 -8.45 -72.69 73.23
N ARG A 109 -9.32 -71.83 73.77
CA ARG A 109 -10.78 -72.04 73.85
C ARG A 109 -11.46 -71.62 72.55
N THR A 110 -11.37 -72.49 71.57
CA THR A 110 -12.30 -72.49 70.44
C THR A 110 -13.48 -73.39 70.84
N ASP A 111 -14.72 -72.87 70.86
CA ASP A 111 -15.93 -73.67 71.09
C ASP A 111 -16.28 -74.57 69.88
N LEU A 112 -15.29 -75.32 69.38
CA LEU A 112 -15.39 -76.16 68.18
C LEU A 112 -16.28 -77.40 68.36
N SER A 113 -16.85 -77.66 69.55
CA SER A 113 -17.77 -78.79 69.73
C SER A 113 -19.06 -78.64 68.90
N ARG A 114 -19.44 -77.40 68.55
CA ARG A 114 -20.49 -77.08 67.55
C ARG A 114 -19.95 -77.06 66.10
N ASP A 115 -18.64 -76.96 65.90
CA ASP A 115 -18.03 -76.64 64.60
C ASP A 115 -17.78 -77.84 63.68
N ARG A 116 -17.69 -79.08 64.15
CA ARG A 116 -17.46 -80.21 63.23
C ARG A 116 -18.58 -80.37 62.18
N ASN A 117 -19.83 -80.16 62.56
CA ASN A 117 -20.95 -80.18 61.64
C ASN A 117 -20.95 -78.94 60.73
N HIS A 118 -20.57 -77.77 61.25
CA HIS A 118 -20.50 -76.52 60.49
C HIS A 118 -19.35 -76.51 59.47
N LEU A 119 -18.20 -77.10 59.81
CA LEU A 119 -17.07 -77.28 58.90
C LEU A 119 -17.38 -78.31 57.81
N CYS A 120 -18.01 -79.43 58.16
CA CYS A 120 -18.52 -80.39 57.16
C CYS A 120 -19.53 -79.74 56.20
N VAL A 121 -20.41 -78.90 56.75
CA VAL A 121 -21.33 -78.09 55.96
C VAL A 121 -20.54 -77.16 55.05
N ALA A 122 -19.63 -76.33 55.55
CA ALA A 122 -18.88 -75.36 54.76
C ALA A 122 -18.02 -75.99 53.64
N PHE A 123 -17.35 -77.11 53.93
CA PHE A 123 -16.49 -77.82 52.95
C PHE A 123 -17.28 -78.49 51.82
N SER A 124 -18.56 -78.80 52.03
CA SER A 124 -19.39 -79.46 51.02
C SER A 124 -20.15 -78.49 50.08
N ARG A 125 -19.92 -77.18 50.18
CA ARG A 125 -20.72 -76.15 49.50
C ARG A 125 -20.18 -75.62 48.18
N ALA A 126 -18.92 -75.87 47.86
CA ALA A 126 -18.29 -75.43 46.63
C ALA A 126 -18.43 -76.47 45.52
N LYS A 127 -18.90 -76.05 44.33
CA LYS A 127 -18.89 -76.93 43.13
C LYS A 127 -17.57 -76.88 42.38
N MET A 128 -16.96 -75.70 42.27
CA MET A 128 -15.81 -75.46 41.41
C MET A 128 -14.58 -74.98 42.18
N GLY A 129 -14.74 -74.03 43.11
CA GLY A 129 -13.63 -73.41 43.82
C GLY A 129 -13.87 -73.27 45.31
N PHE A 130 -12.89 -73.67 46.13
CA PHE A 130 -12.96 -73.56 47.58
C PHE A 130 -11.69 -72.91 48.14
N TYR A 131 -11.83 -71.73 48.76
CA TYR A 131 -10.71 -70.99 49.33
C TYR A 131 -10.98 -70.68 50.79
N CYS A 132 -10.09 -71.11 51.67
CA CYS A 132 -10.25 -70.99 53.12
C CYS A 132 -9.12 -70.14 53.71
N LEU A 133 -9.49 -69.17 54.53
CA LEU A 133 -8.57 -68.34 55.30
C LEU A 133 -8.72 -68.63 56.79
N GLY A 134 -7.59 -68.73 57.48
CA GLY A 134 -7.57 -68.80 58.93
C GLY A 134 -6.16 -68.91 59.49
N ASN A 135 -6.08 -68.84 60.82
CA ASN A 135 -4.85 -69.11 61.56
C ASN A 135 -4.77 -70.59 61.92
N PHE A 136 -4.10 -71.38 61.09
CA PHE A 136 -4.05 -72.82 61.28
C PHE A 136 -3.14 -73.24 62.44
N GLN A 137 -2.14 -72.43 62.78
CA GLN A 137 -1.28 -72.66 63.95
C GLN A 137 -2.07 -72.61 65.27
N LYS A 138 -3.02 -71.68 65.39
CA LYS A 138 -3.88 -71.57 66.58
C LYS A 138 -4.97 -72.64 66.60
N LEU A 139 -5.53 -73.02 65.44
CA LEU A 139 -6.50 -74.11 65.33
C LEU A 139 -5.92 -75.48 65.75
N LEU A 140 -4.62 -75.70 65.56
CA LEU A 140 -3.89 -76.88 66.03
C LEU A 140 -3.64 -76.92 67.55
N GLN A 141 -4.01 -75.89 68.30
CA GLN A 141 -3.87 -75.83 69.77
C GLN A 141 -5.22 -76.01 70.49
N GLY A 142 -6.33 -76.06 69.74
CA GLY A 142 -7.69 -76.20 70.29
C GLY A 142 -8.15 -77.65 70.51
N PRO A 143 -9.34 -77.87 71.09
CA PRO A 143 -9.89 -79.20 71.37
C PRO A 143 -10.03 -80.13 70.14
N GLU A 144 -10.19 -79.61 68.92
CA GLU A 144 -10.31 -80.40 67.69
C GLU A 144 -8.99 -80.60 66.92
N THR A 145 -7.85 -80.44 67.59
CA THR A 145 -6.50 -80.58 67.01
C THR A 145 -6.33 -81.83 66.13
N LYS A 146 -6.93 -82.96 66.50
CA LYS A 146 -6.80 -84.23 65.74
C LYS A 146 -7.37 -84.14 64.32
N THR A 147 -8.51 -83.47 64.13
CA THR A 147 -9.17 -83.34 62.82
C THR A 147 -8.42 -82.36 61.93
N TRP A 148 -8.11 -81.17 62.46
CA TRP A 148 -7.36 -80.15 61.73
C TRP A 148 -5.93 -80.61 61.37
N LYS A 149 -5.27 -81.38 62.24
CA LYS A 149 -3.96 -81.98 61.93
C LYS A 149 -4.02 -82.94 60.75
N GLN A 150 -5.08 -83.76 60.64
CA GLN A 150 -5.27 -84.65 59.49
C GLN A 150 -5.55 -83.87 58.20
N ILE A 151 -6.38 -82.83 58.28
CA ILE A 151 -6.71 -81.97 57.14
C ILE A 151 -5.47 -81.22 56.65
N LEU A 152 -4.73 -80.58 57.55
CA LEU A 152 -3.53 -79.82 57.22
C LEU A 152 -2.43 -80.72 56.65
N GLN A 153 -2.19 -81.90 57.23
CA GLN A 153 -1.24 -82.85 56.68
C GLN A 153 -1.60 -83.25 55.23
N LEU A 154 -2.89 -83.51 54.96
CA LEU A 154 -3.36 -83.83 53.60
C LEU A 154 -3.24 -82.66 52.63
N LEU A 155 -3.45 -81.42 53.11
CA LEU A 155 -3.28 -80.20 52.31
C LEU A 155 -1.80 -79.92 52.03
N GLU A 156 -0.91 -80.08 53.01
CA GLU A 156 0.54 -79.90 52.90
C GLU A 156 1.15 -80.89 51.91
N GLU A 157 0.81 -82.19 52.01
CA GLU A 157 1.27 -83.24 51.08
C GLU A 157 0.88 -82.94 49.61
N ARG A 158 -0.20 -82.19 49.41
CA ARG A 158 -0.70 -81.78 48.08
C ARG A 158 -0.32 -80.34 47.70
N GLY A 159 0.40 -79.63 48.57
CA GLY A 159 0.76 -78.21 48.43
C GLY A 159 -0.46 -77.29 48.29
N LEU A 160 -1.58 -77.61 48.93
CA LEU A 160 -2.85 -76.87 48.90
C LEU A 160 -3.00 -75.90 50.07
N VAL A 161 -1.96 -75.73 50.88
CA VAL A 161 -1.88 -74.74 51.96
C VAL A 161 -0.59 -73.94 51.85
N GLY A 162 -0.63 -72.66 52.22
CA GLY A 162 0.56 -71.81 52.30
C GLY A 162 0.25 -70.42 52.85
N GLU A 163 1.29 -69.62 53.07
CA GLU A 163 1.20 -68.26 53.64
C GLU A 163 0.65 -67.20 52.67
N GLY A 164 0.23 -67.60 51.48
CA GLY A 164 -0.26 -66.68 50.46
C GLY A 164 -0.83 -67.40 49.24
N LEU A 165 -1.70 -66.70 48.51
CA LEU A 165 -2.40 -67.23 47.35
C LEU A 165 -1.61 -66.93 46.05
N PRO A 166 -1.15 -67.95 45.30
CA PRO A 166 -0.50 -67.73 44.01
C PRO A 166 -1.52 -67.46 42.89
N LEU A 167 -1.43 -66.28 42.26
CA LEU A 167 -2.25 -65.86 41.12
C LEU A 167 -1.42 -65.84 39.82
N PRO A 168 -1.84 -66.49 38.71
CA PRO A 168 -1.13 -66.39 37.44
C PRO A 168 -1.32 -65.03 36.77
N CYS A 169 -0.26 -64.46 36.19
CA CYS A 169 -0.36 -63.24 35.37
C CYS A 169 -1.00 -63.56 34.01
N PRO A 170 -2.06 -62.86 33.58
CA PRO A 170 -2.74 -63.15 32.30
C PRO A 170 -1.87 -62.89 31.05
N ASN A 171 -0.93 -61.93 31.12
CA ASN A 171 -0.08 -61.55 29.99
C ASN A 171 1.27 -62.27 29.95
N HIS A 172 1.71 -62.90 31.04
CA HIS A 172 3.02 -63.56 31.14
C HIS A 172 2.86 -64.99 31.67
N PRO A 173 2.74 -65.98 30.77
CA PRO A 173 2.67 -67.38 31.15
C PRO A 173 3.89 -67.78 31.99
N GLY A 174 3.65 -68.33 33.19
CA GLY A 174 4.69 -68.73 34.14
C GLY A 174 5.11 -67.68 35.18
N SER A 175 4.58 -66.45 35.14
CA SER A 175 4.73 -65.50 36.24
C SER A 175 3.57 -65.65 37.22
N GLN A 176 3.89 -65.82 38.51
CA GLN A 176 2.91 -65.90 39.60
C GLN A 176 3.04 -64.67 40.50
N LEU A 177 1.92 -64.04 40.83
CA LEU A 177 1.79 -63.05 41.89
C LEU A 177 1.50 -63.80 43.18
N PHE A 178 2.26 -63.54 44.23
CA PHE A 178 2.03 -64.17 45.53
C PHE A 178 1.35 -63.16 46.44
N ILE A 179 0.09 -63.41 46.79
CA ILE A 179 -0.74 -62.51 47.60
C ILE A 179 -0.75 -63.02 49.04
N GLN A 180 0.00 -62.38 49.93
CA GLN A 180 0.09 -62.76 51.35
C GLN A 180 -0.82 -61.88 52.22
N ALA A 181 -0.94 -60.60 51.87
CA ALA A 181 -1.71 -59.63 52.65
C ALA A 181 -2.75 -58.87 51.78
N PRO A 182 -3.77 -58.26 52.40
CA PRO A 182 -4.78 -57.48 51.68
C PRO A 182 -4.21 -56.33 50.83
N GLU A 183 -3.08 -55.76 51.23
CA GLU A 183 -2.40 -54.65 50.55
C GLU A 183 -1.76 -55.08 49.22
N ASP A 184 -1.40 -56.36 49.09
CA ASP A 184 -0.84 -56.90 47.85
C ASP A 184 -1.85 -56.80 46.71
N PHE A 185 -3.16 -56.81 47.01
CA PHE A 185 -4.18 -56.58 46.00
C PHE A 185 -4.15 -55.14 45.43
N GLN A 186 -3.61 -54.17 46.17
CA GLN A 186 -3.45 -52.78 45.71
C GLN A 186 -2.13 -52.57 44.94
N ARG A 187 -1.07 -53.30 45.32
CA ARG A 187 0.25 -53.22 44.69
C ARG A 187 0.24 -53.68 43.22
N PHE A 188 -0.68 -54.57 42.87
CA PHE A 188 -0.86 -55.06 41.50
C PHE A 188 -2.19 -54.56 40.91
N PRO A 189 -2.31 -53.27 40.56
CA PRO A 189 -3.49 -52.75 39.89
C PRO A 189 -3.68 -53.51 38.57
N GLU A 190 -4.91 -53.97 38.33
CA GLU A 190 -5.27 -54.82 37.17
C GLU A 190 -4.62 -56.22 37.14
N TRP A 191 -3.98 -56.67 38.24
CA TRP A 191 -3.51 -58.05 38.43
C TRP A 191 -2.43 -58.49 37.43
N THR A 192 -1.59 -57.55 37.02
CA THR A 192 -0.50 -57.79 36.07
C THR A 192 0.85 -57.77 36.78
N CYS A 193 1.82 -58.56 36.30
CA CYS A 193 3.13 -58.68 36.93
C CYS A 193 4.06 -57.52 36.60
N ASP A 194 5.20 -57.40 37.29
CA ASP A 194 6.14 -56.29 37.10
C ASP A 194 7.05 -56.39 35.85
N ARG A 195 6.86 -57.42 35.00
CA ARG A 195 7.68 -57.61 33.80
C ARG A 195 7.34 -56.56 32.72
N PRO A 196 8.31 -56.20 31.85
CA PRO A 196 8.04 -55.33 30.70
C PRO A 196 6.98 -55.95 29.79
N CYS A 197 6.08 -55.13 29.25
CA CYS A 197 4.96 -55.61 28.44
C CYS A 197 5.43 -56.21 27.11
N GLY A 198 6.21 -55.47 26.32
CA GLY A 198 6.78 -55.94 25.05
C GLY A 198 5.74 -56.20 23.94
N HIS A 199 4.47 -55.85 24.12
CA HIS A 199 3.41 -56.05 23.13
C HIS A 199 3.59 -55.11 21.93
N ARG A 200 3.36 -55.61 20.71
CA ARG A 200 3.50 -54.83 19.47
C ARG A 200 2.18 -54.14 19.12
N LEU A 201 2.19 -52.81 19.09
CA LEU A 201 1.04 -51.98 18.77
C LEU A 201 0.72 -52.06 17.27
N GLU A 202 -0.50 -51.66 16.87
CA GLU A 202 -0.92 -51.55 15.46
C GLU A 202 -0.01 -50.63 14.64
N CYS A 203 0.58 -49.62 15.27
CA CYS A 203 1.56 -48.75 14.63
C CYS A 203 2.95 -49.37 14.44
N GLY A 204 3.13 -50.65 14.78
CA GLY A 204 4.37 -51.41 14.63
C GLY A 204 5.39 -51.24 15.77
N HIS A 205 5.21 -50.24 16.65
CA HIS A 205 6.06 -49.97 17.81
C HIS A 205 5.80 -50.93 18.98
N LEU A 206 6.84 -51.20 19.79
CA LEU A 206 6.76 -52.03 21.00
C LEU A 206 6.31 -51.21 22.22
N CYS A 207 5.41 -51.76 23.03
CA CYS A 207 5.00 -51.15 24.29
C CYS A 207 6.14 -51.22 25.32
N LYS A 208 6.63 -50.05 25.74
CA LYS A 208 7.72 -49.88 26.72
C LYS A 208 7.24 -49.81 28.18
N HIS A 209 5.94 -49.97 28.46
CA HIS A 209 5.42 -49.96 29.82
C HIS A 209 5.62 -51.30 30.54
N ARG A 210 5.49 -51.27 31.88
CA ARG A 210 5.29 -52.49 32.68
C ARG A 210 4.01 -53.19 32.23
N CYS A 211 3.88 -54.48 32.52
CA CYS A 211 2.69 -55.25 32.19
C CYS A 211 1.43 -54.52 32.67
N HIS A 212 0.41 -54.45 31.82
CA HIS A 212 -0.86 -53.78 32.11
C HIS A 212 -2.00 -54.46 31.35
N ALA A 213 -3.26 -54.31 31.79
CA ALA A 213 -4.39 -54.99 31.14
C ALA A 213 -4.88 -54.24 29.88
N HIS A 214 -4.45 -53.00 29.66
CA HIS A 214 -4.97 -52.10 28.60
C HIS A 214 -4.83 -52.59 27.14
N HIS A 215 -4.04 -53.63 26.83
CA HIS A 215 -4.04 -54.18 25.47
C HIS A 215 -5.29 -55.01 25.14
N GLN A 216 -6.04 -55.47 26.15
CA GLN A 216 -7.29 -56.21 25.96
C GLN A 216 -8.51 -55.31 25.70
N ARG A 217 -8.41 -54.01 26.00
CA ARG A 217 -9.47 -53.03 25.71
C ARG A 217 -8.99 -52.10 24.59
N GLN A 218 -9.53 -52.28 23.38
CA GLN A 218 -9.20 -51.45 22.23
C GLN A 218 -9.27 -49.95 22.57
N GLY A 219 -8.23 -49.19 22.21
CA GLY A 219 -8.29 -47.73 22.13
C GLY A 219 -7.70 -46.91 23.28
N VAL A 220 -7.16 -47.51 24.35
CA VAL A 220 -6.70 -46.71 25.52
C VAL A 220 -5.23 -46.26 25.41
N TYR A 221 -4.39 -46.95 24.65
CA TYR A 221 -2.94 -46.65 24.59
C TYR A 221 -2.53 -45.85 23.33
N ARG A 222 -1.88 -44.69 23.53
CA ARG A 222 -1.36 -43.82 22.44
C ARG A 222 0.16 -43.93 22.34
N CYS A 223 0.67 -44.36 21.18
CA CYS A 223 2.11 -44.48 20.93
C CYS A 223 2.81 -43.12 20.92
N LYS A 224 3.79 -42.92 21.81
CA LYS A 224 4.52 -41.64 21.96
C LYS A 224 5.79 -41.51 21.10
N GLU A 225 6.16 -42.55 20.37
CA GLU A 225 7.33 -42.58 19.46
C GLU A 225 7.17 -41.58 18.30
N PRO A 226 8.28 -41.09 17.71
CA PRO A 226 8.22 -40.25 16.51
C PRO A 226 7.55 -41.01 15.36
N CYS A 227 6.75 -40.30 14.57
CA CYS A 227 6.06 -40.90 13.43
C CYS A 227 7.06 -41.28 12.33
N SER A 228 7.09 -42.56 11.94
CA SER A 228 7.93 -43.07 10.85
C SER A 228 7.29 -42.96 9.46
N ARG A 229 6.11 -42.33 9.36
CA ARG A 229 5.39 -42.18 8.09
C ARG A 229 6.00 -41.08 7.23
N SER A 230 6.16 -41.37 5.94
CA SER A 230 6.48 -40.37 4.93
C SER A 230 5.21 -39.64 4.50
N LEU A 231 5.22 -38.30 4.53
CA LEU A 231 4.06 -37.46 4.19
C LEU A 231 3.86 -37.27 2.68
N CYS A 232 4.87 -37.55 1.87
CA CYS A 232 4.83 -37.32 0.43
C CYS A 232 5.81 -38.24 -0.33
N ARG A 233 5.71 -38.23 -1.66
CA ARG A 233 6.59 -39.02 -2.55
C ARG A 233 8.06 -38.61 -2.51
N HIS A 234 8.36 -37.38 -2.07
CA HIS A 234 9.74 -36.88 -1.88
C HIS A 234 10.41 -37.40 -0.61
N GLY A 235 9.74 -38.22 0.20
CA GLY A 235 10.35 -38.85 1.38
C GLY A 235 10.38 -37.97 2.65
N HIS A 236 9.69 -36.83 2.67
CA HIS A 236 9.64 -35.96 3.85
C HIS A 236 8.94 -36.65 5.03
N GLY A 237 9.66 -36.78 6.15
CA GLY A 237 9.18 -37.42 7.37
C GLY A 237 8.16 -36.58 8.14
N CYS A 238 7.28 -37.25 8.88
CA CYS A 238 6.30 -36.56 9.72
C CYS A 238 6.96 -36.06 11.03
N PRO A 239 6.89 -34.75 11.36
CA PRO A 239 7.48 -34.22 12.59
C PRO A 239 6.65 -34.52 13.86
N LYS A 240 5.48 -35.15 13.69
CA LYS A 240 4.53 -35.42 14.77
C LYS A 240 4.79 -36.75 15.47
N ARG A 241 4.11 -36.96 16.60
CA ARG A 241 4.11 -38.26 17.29
C ARG A 241 3.26 -39.26 16.53
N CYS A 242 3.57 -40.55 16.69
CA CYS A 242 2.90 -41.63 15.96
C CYS A 242 1.37 -41.69 16.18
N TRP A 243 0.89 -41.24 17.33
CA TRP A 243 -0.54 -41.20 17.65
C TRP A 243 -1.29 -40.02 17.01
N GLU A 244 -0.58 -39.01 16.51
CA GLU A 244 -1.17 -37.81 15.93
C GLU A 244 -1.44 -38.00 14.44
N GLU A 245 -2.56 -37.48 13.95
CA GLU A 245 -2.85 -37.47 12.51
C GLU A 245 -1.81 -36.64 11.76
N CYS A 246 -1.25 -37.27 10.73
CA CYS A 246 -0.23 -36.69 9.88
C CYS A 246 -0.81 -35.51 9.09
N SER A 247 -0.21 -34.34 9.23
CA SER A 247 -0.58 -33.16 8.44
C SER A 247 0.05 -33.21 7.04
N PRO A 248 -0.48 -32.45 6.07
CA PRO A 248 0.15 -32.32 4.75
C PRO A 248 1.60 -31.85 4.87
N CYS A 249 2.44 -32.28 3.91
CA CYS A 249 3.86 -31.93 3.90
C CYS A 249 4.07 -30.42 3.73
N LYS A 250 4.72 -29.80 4.72
CA LYS A 250 5.02 -28.35 4.76
C LYS A 250 6.43 -27.98 4.29
N GLU A 251 7.24 -28.97 3.90
CA GLU A 251 8.58 -28.71 3.36
C GLU A 251 8.49 -27.88 2.09
N MET A 252 9.32 -26.86 2.00
CA MET A 252 9.37 -25.96 0.85
C MET A 252 10.13 -26.64 -0.29
N VAL A 253 9.48 -26.78 -1.43
CA VAL A 253 10.07 -27.34 -2.64
C VAL A 253 9.87 -26.38 -3.80
N GLU A 254 10.80 -26.38 -4.75
CA GLU A 254 10.68 -25.61 -5.97
C GLU A 254 9.77 -26.33 -6.97
N LYS A 255 8.76 -25.63 -7.50
CA LYS A 255 7.84 -26.15 -8.50
C LYS A 255 7.72 -25.17 -9.67
N VAL A 256 7.48 -25.71 -10.87
CA VAL A 256 7.15 -24.93 -12.05
C VAL A 256 5.65 -24.64 -12.05
N VAL A 257 5.27 -23.37 -12.21
CA VAL A 257 3.87 -22.96 -12.39
C VAL A 257 3.44 -23.25 -13.84
N PRO A 258 2.46 -24.13 -14.10
CA PRO A 258 2.14 -24.62 -15.45
C PRO A 258 1.74 -23.52 -16.45
N GLU A 259 1.04 -22.48 -16.00
CA GLU A 259 0.48 -21.45 -16.88
C GLU A 259 1.54 -20.48 -17.44
N CYS A 260 2.67 -20.31 -16.75
CA CYS A 260 3.70 -19.32 -17.13
C CYS A 260 5.13 -19.87 -17.17
N GLY A 261 5.37 -21.10 -16.69
CA GLY A 261 6.69 -21.73 -16.70
C GLY A 261 7.65 -21.24 -15.62
N HIS A 262 7.24 -20.32 -14.73
CA HIS A 262 8.09 -19.79 -13.68
C HIS A 262 8.34 -20.79 -12.54
N LEU A 263 9.54 -20.74 -11.94
CA LEU A 263 9.93 -21.52 -10.77
C LEU A 263 9.57 -20.79 -9.47
N GLN A 264 8.88 -21.45 -8.55
CA GLN A 264 8.47 -20.88 -7.26
C GLN A 264 8.60 -21.87 -6.10
N TRP A 265 9.06 -21.35 -4.95
CA TRP A 265 9.16 -22.11 -3.70
C TRP A 265 7.82 -22.18 -2.98
N VAL A 266 7.29 -23.39 -2.83
CA VAL A 266 5.96 -23.64 -2.24
C VAL A 266 5.96 -24.91 -1.40
N ALA A 267 5.03 -25.01 -0.45
CA ALA A 267 4.91 -26.23 0.35
C ALA A 267 4.63 -27.45 -0.55
N CYS A 268 5.33 -28.56 -0.29
CA CYS A 268 5.27 -29.77 -1.09
C CYS A 268 3.84 -30.29 -1.30
N SER A 269 2.94 -30.10 -0.33
CA SER A 269 1.54 -30.51 -0.42
C SER A 269 0.70 -29.70 -1.41
N VAL A 270 1.13 -28.52 -1.84
CA VAL A 270 0.36 -27.64 -2.74
C VAL A 270 0.46 -28.16 -4.18
N PRO A 271 -0.64 -28.52 -4.87
CA PRO A 271 -0.60 -28.99 -6.26
C PRO A 271 -0.09 -27.89 -7.21
N SER A 272 0.64 -28.26 -8.26
CA SER A 272 1.22 -27.29 -9.20
C SER A 272 0.16 -26.53 -10.00
N GLU A 273 -1.00 -27.14 -10.23
CA GLU A 273 -2.11 -26.59 -11.02
C GLU A 273 -2.86 -25.45 -10.30
N ALA A 274 -2.75 -25.37 -8.98
CA ALA A 274 -3.46 -24.39 -8.15
C ALA A 274 -2.53 -23.24 -7.68
N LEU A 275 -1.33 -23.13 -8.25
CA LEU A 275 -0.33 -22.15 -7.84
C LEU A 275 -0.49 -20.82 -8.59
N PRO A 276 -0.89 -19.73 -7.93
CA PRO A 276 -0.73 -18.40 -8.50
C PRO A 276 0.76 -18.06 -8.57
N CYS A 277 1.21 -17.58 -9.73
CA CYS A 277 2.58 -17.15 -9.95
C CYS A 277 2.87 -15.78 -9.30
N ASP A 278 3.84 -15.74 -8.39
CA ASP A 278 4.30 -14.50 -7.74
C ASP A 278 5.39 -13.74 -8.50
N HIS A 279 5.92 -14.29 -9.61
CA HIS A 279 6.92 -13.58 -10.42
C HIS A 279 6.37 -12.30 -11.07
N PRO A 280 7.22 -11.28 -11.28
CA PRO A 280 6.83 -10.07 -12.00
C PRO A 280 6.41 -10.42 -13.42
N CYS A 281 5.32 -9.81 -13.87
CA CYS A 281 4.79 -10.02 -15.21
C CYS A 281 5.68 -9.30 -16.25
N GLU A 282 6.12 -10.02 -17.29
CA GLU A 282 6.93 -9.45 -18.39
C GLU A 282 6.08 -9.10 -19.63
N ARG A 283 4.76 -9.26 -19.57
CA ARG A 283 3.86 -8.95 -20.69
C ARG A 283 3.79 -7.44 -20.94
N LEU A 284 3.60 -7.06 -22.21
CA LEU A 284 3.34 -5.67 -22.60
C LEU A 284 1.85 -5.34 -22.39
N LEU A 285 1.58 -4.17 -21.81
CA LEU A 285 0.26 -3.56 -21.75
C LEU A 285 -0.10 -2.95 -23.11
N ASP A 286 -1.38 -2.64 -23.33
CA ASP A 286 -1.87 -2.00 -24.57
C ASP A 286 -1.16 -0.67 -24.89
N CYS A 287 -0.61 -0.01 -23.87
CA CYS A 287 0.21 1.20 -24.00
C CYS A 287 1.66 0.95 -24.43
N GLY A 288 2.03 -0.30 -24.76
CA GLY A 288 3.39 -0.70 -25.19
C GLY A 288 4.43 -0.81 -24.06
N HIS A 289 4.04 -0.58 -22.80
CA HIS A 289 4.94 -0.67 -21.65
C HIS A 289 4.86 -2.04 -20.96
N THR A 290 5.95 -2.49 -20.35
CA THR A 290 5.99 -3.73 -19.56
C THR A 290 5.12 -3.62 -18.31
N CYS A 291 4.29 -4.63 -18.08
CA CYS A 291 3.53 -4.80 -16.84
C CYS A 291 4.48 -4.89 -15.64
N ARG A 292 4.04 -4.44 -14.46
CA ARG A 292 4.80 -4.60 -13.20
C ARG A 292 4.01 -5.33 -12.11
N GLN A 293 2.87 -5.93 -12.47
CA GLN A 293 2.07 -6.74 -11.55
C GLN A 293 2.59 -8.17 -11.47
N ARG A 294 1.98 -8.97 -10.61
CA ARG A 294 2.24 -10.42 -10.53
C ARG A 294 1.75 -11.11 -11.81
N CYS A 295 2.47 -12.13 -12.27
CA CYS A 295 2.12 -12.87 -13.48
C CYS A 295 0.71 -13.52 -13.44
N SER A 296 0.25 -13.90 -12.24
CA SER A 296 -1.09 -14.44 -11.99
C SER A 296 -2.22 -13.41 -12.07
N GLU A 297 -1.91 -12.11 -12.11
CA GLU A 297 -2.91 -11.05 -12.15
C GLU A 297 -3.25 -10.64 -13.59
N ASN A 298 -4.50 -10.19 -13.80
CA ASN A 298 -4.95 -9.74 -15.11
C ASN A 298 -4.27 -8.40 -15.48
N CYS A 299 -3.52 -8.42 -16.58
CA CYS A 299 -2.77 -7.26 -17.05
C CYS A 299 -3.66 -6.21 -17.75
N ALA A 300 -4.80 -6.61 -18.31
CA ALA A 300 -5.64 -5.73 -19.14
C ALA A 300 -6.20 -4.52 -18.35
N ASP A 301 -6.49 -4.70 -17.06
CA ASP A 301 -7.07 -3.66 -16.20
C ASP A 301 -6.04 -2.94 -15.32
N SER A 302 -4.76 -3.27 -15.47
CA SER A 302 -3.71 -2.79 -14.57
C SER A 302 -3.20 -1.39 -14.97
N PRO A 303 -3.08 -0.44 -14.02
CA PRO A 303 -2.53 0.88 -14.32
C PRO A 303 -1.04 0.75 -14.68
N CYS A 304 -0.64 1.39 -15.77
CA CYS A 304 0.74 1.48 -16.22
C CYS A 304 1.52 2.47 -15.34
N PRO A 305 2.54 2.01 -14.58
CA PRO A 305 3.32 2.86 -13.68
C PRO A 305 4.46 3.60 -14.39
N ALA A 306 4.64 3.42 -15.71
CA ALA A 306 5.69 4.08 -16.47
C ALA A 306 5.54 5.61 -16.37
N LYS A 307 6.65 6.31 -16.15
CA LYS A 307 6.64 7.79 -16.11
C LYS A 307 6.42 8.33 -17.52
N CYS A 308 5.62 9.38 -17.64
CA CYS A 308 5.47 10.10 -18.90
C CYS A 308 6.80 10.78 -19.26
N THR A 309 7.22 10.65 -20.53
CA THR A 309 8.48 11.20 -21.05
C THR A 309 8.31 12.51 -21.82
N GLU A 310 7.06 12.97 -21.99
CA GLU A 310 6.74 14.17 -22.76
C GLU A 310 7.16 15.46 -22.04
N VAL A 311 7.58 16.45 -22.82
CA VAL A 311 7.84 17.82 -22.37
C VAL A 311 6.60 18.67 -22.64
N LEU A 312 6.07 19.30 -21.59
CA LEU A 312 4.89 20.16 -21.67
C LEU A 312 5.20 21.44 -22.47
N GLN A 313 4.18 22.12 -23.00
CA GLN A 313 4.32 23.41 -23.72
C GLN A 313 5.00 24.50 -22.88
N CYS A 314 5.01 24.34 -21.55
CA CYS A 314 5.74 25.22 -20.66
C CYS A 314 7.25 24.95 -20.56
N GLY A 315 7.79 23.99 -21.32
CA GLY A 315 9.20 23.56 -21.30
C GLY A 315 9.56 22.58 -20.19
N HIS A 316 8.63 22.25 -19.29
CA HIS A 316 8.86 21.34 -18.17
C HIS A 316 8.52 19.88 -18.51
N PRO A 317 9.28 18.89 -18.00
CA PRO A 317 8.93 17.49 -18.18
C PRO A 317 7.65 17.13 -17.42
N CYS A 318 6.81 16.30 -18.03
CA CYS A 318 5.60 15.80 -17.40
C CYS A 318 5.94 14.96 -16.15
N MET A 319 5.24 15.20 -15.05
CA MET A 319 5.43 14.46 -13.79
C MET A 319 4.41 13.32 -13.59
N GLY A 320 3.53 13.10 -14.56
CA GLY A 320 2.52 12.04 -14.52
C GLY A 320 3.06 10.67 -14.92
N THR A 321 2.27 9.63 -14.65
CA THR A 321 2.46 8.30 -15.24
C THR A 321 1.72 8.15 -16.57
N CYS A 322 2.01 7.09 -17.31
CA CYS A 322 1.31 6.74 -18.55
C CYS A 322 -0.21 6.63 -18.32
N THR A 323 -0.67 6.02 -17.22
CA THR A 323 -2.11 5.97 -16.89
C THR A 323 -2.66 7.34 -16.51
N ASP A 324 -1.93 8.14 -15.73
CA ASP A 324 -2.36 9.49 -15.37
C ASP A 324 -2.52 10.41 -16.59
N CYS A 325 -1.70 10.18 -17.63
CA CYS A 325 -1.70 10.95 -18.86
C CYS A 325 -2.55 10.33 -19.97
N LEU A 326 -3.27 9.23 -19.70
CA LEU A 326 -3.99 8.41 -20.68
C LEU A 326 -3.13 8.13 -21.93
N GLU A 327 -1.94 7.55 -21.75
CA GLU A 327 -0.98 7.26 -22.84
C GLU A 327 -0.46 8.52 -23.55
N GLY A 328 -0.35 9.65 -22.84
CA GLY A 328 0.12 10.91 -23.39
C GLY A 328 -0.95 11.71 -24.14
N ARG A 329 -2.22 11.29 -24.04
CA ARG A 329 -3.38 11.99 -24.61
C ARG A 329 -3.82 13.17 -23.74
N LEU A 330 -3.80 13.05 -22.41
CA LEU A 330 -4.29 14.07 -21.46
C LEU A 330 -3.30 14.31 -20.30
N HIS A 331 -2.35 15.23 -20.45
CA HIS A 331 -1.35 15.49 -19.43
C HIS A 331 -1.89 16.27 -18.23
N ARG A 332 -1.33 15.97 -17.05
CA ARG A 332 -1.60 16.78 -15.85
C ARG A 332 -0.90 18.14 -15.95
N GLY A 333 -1.61 19.21 -15.59
CA GLY A 333 -1.04 20.55 -15.65
C GLY A 333 0.16 20.69 -14.72
N CYS A 334 1.18 21.39 -15.22
CA CYS A 334 2.48 21.54 -14.57
C CYS A 334 2.35 22.09 -13.14
N ASN A 335 3.12 21.53 -12.21
CA ASN A 335 3.20 22.00 -10.83
C ASN A 335 4.62 22.45 -10.43
N ARG A 336 5.49 22.64 -11.43
CA ARG A 336 6.79 23.30 -11.19
C ARG A 336 6.59 24.79 -11.01
N LYS A 337 7.51 25.44 -10.30
CA LYS A 337 7.53 26.90 -10.16
C LYS A 337 7.71 27.53 -11.54
N CYS A 338 6.94 28.57 -11.85
CA CYS A 338 6.97 29.18 -13.18
C CYS A 338 8.31 29.86 -13.50
N GLY A 339 8.85 30.68 -12.59
CA GLY A 339 10.15 31.35 -12.77
C GLY A 339 10.18 32.48 -13.82
N ARG A 340 9.19 32.56 -14.72
CA ARG A 340 9.11 33.60 -15.76
C ARG A 340 9.13 35.02 -15.17
N VAL A 341 9.89 35.90 -15.80
CA VAL A 341 9.90 37.33 -15.50
C VAL A 341 8.68 37.98 -16.14
N LEU A 342 7.80 38.53 -15.30
CA LEU A 342 6.57 39.22 -15.72
C LEU A 342 6.90 40.56 -16.40
N LEU A 343 5.90 41.17 -17.05
CA LEU A 343 6.00 42.54 -17.62
C LEU A 343 6.49 43.58 -16.60
N CYS A 344 6.27 43.35 -15.31
CA CYS A 344 6.73 44.22 -14.23
C CYS A 344 8.17 43.96 -13.77
N GLY A 345 8.89 43.00 -14.35
CA GLY A 345 10.25 42.61 -13.94
C GLY A 345 10.31 41.63 -12.76
N HIS A 346 9.17 41.32 -12.11
CA HIS A 346 9.14 40.32 -11.04
C HIS A 346 9.13 38.89 -11.57
N GLN A 347 9.83 38.00 -10.89
CA GLN A 347 9.75 36.56 -11.16
C GLN A 347 8.46 35.97 -10.61
N CYS A 348 7.76 35.20 -11.45
CA CYS A 348 6.54 34.49 -11.09
C CYS A 348 6.82 33.36 -10.09
N LYS A 349 6.22 33.45 -8.90
CA LYS A 349 6.33 32.45 -7.83
C LYS A 349 5.22 31.41 -7.84
N ASP A 350 4.21 31.59 -8.70
CA ASP A 350 3.09 30.68 -8.81
C ASP A 350 3.48 29.38 -9.55
N PRO A 351 2.70 28.29 -9.37
CA PRO A 351 2.82 27.11 -10.21
C PRO A 351 2.69 27.47 -11.69
N CYS A 352 3.44 26.77 -12.53
CA CYS A 352 3.48 27.02 -13.96
C CYS A 352 2.08 26.84 -14.57
N ALA A 353 1.56 27.93 -15.15
CA ALA A 353 0.31 27.98 -15.92
C ALA A 353 0.58 28.68 -17.26
N ASP A 354 -0.38 28.66 -18.20
CA ASP A 354 -0.17 29.28 -19.53
C ASP A 354 0.21 30.74 -19.44
N SER A 355 -0.51 31.44 -18.56
CA SER A 355 -0.36 32.85 -18.32
C SER A 355 -0.20 33.06 -16.85
N CYS A 356 0.87 33.78 -16.50
CA CYS A 356 1.11 34.14 -15.13
C CYS A 356 0.02 35.11 -14.69
N GLN A 357 -0.47 34.91 -13.47
CA GLN A 357 -1.42 35.82 -12.87
C GLN A 357 -0.79 37.20 -12.68
N PRO A 358 -1.59 38.28 -12.63
CA PRO A 358 -1.08 39.61 -12.30
C PRO A 358 -0.25 39.57 -11.02
N CYS A 359 0.90 40.25 -11.05
CA CYS A 359 1.85 40.18 -9.95
C CYS A 359 1.23 40.65 -8.63
N ARG A 360 1.41 39.86 -7.55
CA ARG A 360 0.87 40.18 -6.22
C ARG A 360 1.87 40.86 -5.28
N LEU A 361 3.12 41.01 -5.74
CA LEU A 361 4.17 41.70 -5.00
C LEU A 361 3.87 43.21 -4.90
N PRO A 362 4.52 43.93 -3.96
CA PRO A 362 4.47 45.39 -3.91
C PRO A 362 4.88 45.99 -5.25
N CYS A 363 4.26 47.09 -5.64
CA CYS A 363 4.63 47.78 -6.88
C CYS A 363 6.01 48.45 -6.72
N ASP A 364 6.89 48.20 -7.69
CA ASP A 364 8.23 48.78 -7.77
C ASP A 364 8.22 50.24 -8.27
N TYR A 365 7.05 50.77 -8.65
CA TYR A 365 6.96 52.16 -9.10
C TYR A 365 7.24 53.13 -7.96
N LYS A 366 8.23 53.98 -8.17
CA LYS A 366 8.66 55.02 -7.26
C LYS A 366 8.65 56.34 -8.00
N CYS A 367 8.15 57.36 -7.34
CA CYS A 367 8.31 58.74 -7.78
C CYS A 367 9.11 59.50 -6.73
N GLY A 368 9.61 60.69 -7.06
CA GLY A 368 10.33 61.54 -6.10
C GLY A 368 9.50 62.02 -4.90
N HIS A 369 8.23 61.63 -4.80
CA HIS A 369 7.36 61.88 -3.65
C HIS A 369 7.07 60.64 -2.79
N GLY A 370 7.46 59.44 -3.23
CA GLY A 370 7.20 58.20 -2.52
C GLY A 370 6.93 57.00 -3.45
N GLN A 371 6.86 55.82 -2.82
CA GLN A 371 6.60 54.55 -3.50
C GLN A 371 5.10 54.25 -3.60
N CYS A 372 4.70 53.60 -4.68
CA CYS A 372 3.34 53.12 -4.89
C CYS A 372 2.95 52.09 -3.81
N GLN A 373 1.76 52.27 -3.22
CA GLN A 373 1.24 51.38 -2.15
C GLN A 373 0.34 50.26 -2.68
N LYS A 374 0.12 50.19 -4.00
CA LYS A 374 -0.70 49.15 -4.64
C LYS A 374 0.11 47.90 -4.93
N ARG A 375 -0.59 46.80 -5.21
CA ARG A 375 0.05 45.59 -5.74
C ARG A 375 0.51 45.84 -7.17
N CYS A 376 1.59 45.19 -7.56
CA CYS A 376 2.23 45.41 -8.84
C CYS A 376 1.29 45.10 -10.03
N GLY A 377 0.44 44.08 -9.93
CA GLY A 377 -0.58 43.75 -10.94
C GLY A 377 -1.76 44.72 -11.01
N GLU A 378 -1.91 45.64 -10.06
CA GLU A 378 -2.98 46.63 -10.07
C GLU A 378 -2.57 47.90 -10.84
N ILE A 379 -3.55 48.60 -11.39
CA ILE A 379 -3.33 49.91 -12.03
C ILE A 379 -2.92 50.90 -10.96
N CYS A 380 -1.72 51.46 -11.11
CA CYS A 380 -1.16 52.40 -10.16
C CYS A 380 -1.90 53.74 -10.19
N SER A 381 -2.05 54.37 -9.02
CA SER A 381 -2.66 55.70 -8.95
C SER A 381 -1.68 56.77 -9.44
N PRO A 382 -2.12 57.74 -10.26
CA PRO A 382 -1.28 58.82 -10.72
C PRO A 382 -0.84 59.75 -9.58
N CYS A 383 0.43 60.16 -9.56
CA CYS A 383 0.92 61.18 -8.64
C CYS A 383 0.66 62.58 -9.21
N LEU A 384 -0.25 63.32 -8.59
CA LEU A 384 -0.67 64.67 -9.03
C LEU A 384 0.16 65.81 -8.41
N LYS A 385 1.16 65.49 -7.58
CA LYS A 385 2.07 66.51 -7.00
C LYS A 385 2.96 67.13 -8.08
N PRO A 386 3.39 68.40 -7.95
CA PRO A 386 4.30 69.04 -8.91
C PRO A 386 5.62 68.26 -9.05
N CYS A 387 6.12 68.07 -10.26
CA CYS A 387 7.34 67.28 -10.49
C CYS A 387 8.56 67.86 -9.71
N PRO A 388 9.35 67.01 -9.01
CA PRO A 388 10.54 67.48 -8.28
C PRO A 388 11.72 67.82 -9.22
N TRP A 389 11.67 67.41 -10.49
CA TRP A 389 12.78 67.56 -11.42
C TRP A 389 12.98 69.01 -11.87
N ARG A 390 13.83 69.74 -11.14
CA ARG A 390 14.17 71.15 -11.38
C ARG A 390 15.68 71.36 -11.24
N CYS A 391 16.28 72.13 -12.13
CA CYS A 391 17.64 72.65 -11.97
C CYS A 391 17.65 74.16 -12.23
N LYS A 392 18.81 74.80 -12.05
CA LYS A 392 18.96 76.25 -12.31
C LYS A 392 18.61 76.65 -13.76
N HIS A 393 18.77 75.72 -14.71
CA HIS A 393 18.58 75.96 -16.14
C HIS A 393 17.15 75.64 -16.62
N HIS A 394 16.50 74.62 -16.04
CA HIS A 394 15.22 74.11 -16.51
C HIS A 394 14.31 73.68 -15.33
N PRO A 395 13.13 74.29 -15.14
CA PRO A 395 12.08 73.80 -14.25
C PRO A 395 11.01 72.98 -15.00
N CYS A 396 10.56 71.87 -14.42
CA CYS A 396 9.41 71.10 -14.93
C CYS A 396 8.09 71.70 -14.41
N SER A 397 7.09 71.89 -15.29
CA SER A 397 5.79 72.46 -14.92
C SER A 397 4.67 71.42 -14.77
N ARG A 398 4.92 70.20 -15.23
CA ARG A 398 3.95 69.09 -15.30
C ARG A 398 3.74 68.38 -13.95
N ALA A 399 2.60 67.68 -13.85
CA ALA A 399 2.35 66.80 -12.71
C ALA A 399 3.37 65.64 -12.69
N CYS A 400 3.67 65.10 -11.51
CA CYS A 400 4.71 64.09 -11.37
C CYS A 400 4.44 62.81 -12.17
N PHE A 401 3.18 62.48 -12.48
CA PHE A 401 2.81 61.34 -13.32
C PHE A 401 2.96 61.59 -14.82
N GLU A 402 2.86 62.83 -15.28
CA GLU A 402 2.93 63.17 -16.71
C GLU A 402 4.38 63.13 -17.22
N GLU A 403 4.57 62.88 -18.52
CA GLU A 403 5.89 63.05 -19.15
C GLU A 403 6.40 64.47 -18.91
N CYS A 404 7.67 64.59 -18.51
CA CYS A 404 8.24 65.88 -18.18
C CYS A 404 8.44 66.71 -19.46
N ASP A 405 8.12 68.00 -19.36
CA ASP A 405 8.15 68.98 -20.46
C ASP A 405 9.51 69.67 -20.64
N ARG A 406 10.55 69.19 -19.93
CA ARG A 406 11.90 69.75 -19.95
C ARG A 406 12.95 68.76 -20.48
N PRO A 407 14.02 69.24 -21.15
CA PRO A 407 15.14 68.38 -21.56
C PRO A 407 16.08 68.03 -20.39
N ARG A 408 16.96 67.06 -20.65
CA ARG A 408 18.10 66.71 -19.79
C ARG A 408 19.03 67.93 -19.65
N CYS A 409 19.70 68.05 -18.50
CA CYS A 409 20.67 69.10 -18.27
C CYS A 409 22.07 68.52 -18.33
N ASP A 410 22.86 68.91 -19.33
CA ASP A 410 24.23 68.43 -19.52
C ASP A 410 25.29 69.41 -19.02
N GLN A 411 24.85 70.46 -18.31
CA GLN A 411 25.76 71.41 -17.68
C GLN A 411 26.52 70.72 -16.53
N PRO A 412 27.84 70.92 -16.42
CA PRO A 412 28.63 70.32 -15.34
C PRO A 412 28.18 70.86 -13.98
N CYS A 413 28.39 70.06 -12.93
CA CYS A 413 28.11 70.50 -11.58
C CYS A 413 29.13 71.54 -11.10
N ASP A 414 28.64 72.66 -10.56
CA ASP A 414 29.47 73.75 -10.00
C ASP A 414 30.09 73.41 -8.62
N LEU A 415 29.74 72.26 -8.03
CA LEU A 415 30.17 71.89 -6.68
C LEU A 415 31.59 71.34 -6.65
N VAL A 416 32.27 71.60 -5.54
CA VAL A 416 33.60 71.06 -5.22
C VAL A 416 33.40 69.94 -4.18
N LEU A 417 34.00 68.77 -4.44
CA LEU A 417 33.93 67.63 -3.54
C LEU A 417 34.72 67.89 -2.24
N PRO A 418 34.47 67.16 -1.13
CA PRO A 418 35.19 67.34 0.13
C PRO A 418 36.72 67.23 0.02
N CYS A 419 37.22 66.54 -1.00
CA CYS A 419 38.65 66.43 -1.31
C CYS A 419 39.24 67.68 -2.01
N GLY A 420 38.47 68.75 -2.22
CA GLY A 420 38.91 70.00 -2.85
C GLY A 420 38.93 70.00 -4.39
N HIS A 421 38.48 68.93 -5.04
CA HIS A 421 38.47 68.79 -6.50
C HIS A 421 37.07 69.03 -7.09
N PRO A 422 36.97 69.51 -8.36
CA PRO A 422 35.68 69.75 -9.01
C PRO A 422 34.87 68.46 -9.17
N CYS A 423 33.56 68.57 -9.03
CA CYS A 423 32.63 67.45 -9.19
C CYS A 423 32.62 66.93 -10.64
N VAL A 424 32.56 65.61 -10.78
CA VAL A 424 32.48 64.91 -12.08
C VAL A 424 31.03 64.66 -12.54
N GLY A 425 30.05 65.08 -11.74
CA GLY A 425 28.62 64.96 -12.03
C GLY A 425 28.04 66.13 -12.81
N LEU A 426 26.71 66.14 -12.93
CA LEU A 426 25.92 67.10 -13.69
C LEU A 426 25.06 68.00 -12.80
N CYS A 427 24.63 69.13 -13.36
CA CYS A 427 23.82 70.13 -12.66
C CYS A 427 22.42 69.61 -12.33
N GLY A 428 22.06 69.64 -11.04
CA GLY A 428 20.73 69.24 -10.56
C GLY A 428 20.54 67.73 -10.36
N GLU A 429 21.62 66.97 -10.43
CA GLU A 429 21.65 65.52 -10.15
C GLU A 429 22.43 65.24 -8.85
N VAL A 430 22.27 64.02 -8.31
CA VAL A 430 23.04 63.60 -7.13
C VAL A 430 24.52 63.52 -7.51
N CYS A 431 25.34 64.27 -6.77
CA CYS A 431 26.77 64.35 -7.05
C CYS A 431 27.49 63.02 -6.72
N PRO A 432 28.30 62.47 -7.65
CA PRO A 432 29.13 61.31 -7.37
C PRO A 432 30.08 61.55 -6.20
N THR A 433 30.18 60.60 -5.29
CA THR A 433 31.11 60.65 -4.14
C THR A 433 32.57 60.42 -4.55
N LEU A 434 32.78 59.83 -5.73
CA LEU A 434 34.11 59.55 -6.27
C LEU A 434 34.67 60.73 -7.06
N CYS A 435 35.85 61.17 -6.66
CA CYS A 435 36.65 62.17 -7.37
C CYS A 435 37.54 61.53 -8.46
N ARG A 436 37.62 62.16 -9.65
CA ARG A 436 38.53 61.74 -10.73
C ARG A 436 39.99 61.72 -10.32
N THR A 437 40.46 62.68 -9.52
CA THR A 437 41.87 62.76 -9.11
C THR A 437 42.19 61.77 -7.99
N CYS A 438 41.35 61.70 -6.95
CA CYS A 438 41.61 60.85 -5.78
C CYS A 438 41.24 59.38 -6.00
N HIS A 439 40.32 59.08 -6.93
CA HIS A 439 39.74 57.75 -7.14
C HIS A 439 39.71 57.34 -8.62
N ALA A 440 40.67 57.84 -9.43
CA ALA A 440 40.82 57.52 -10.85
C ALA A 440 40.61 56.03 -11.19
N PRO A 441 41.21 55.05 -10.47
CA PRO A 441 41.09 53.64 -10.83
C PRO A 441 39.65 53.10 -10.74
N LYS A 442 38.84 53.66 -9.82
CA LYS A 442 37.45 53.22 -9.61
C LYS A 442 36.47 53.85 -10.61
N LEU A 443 36.83 54.99 -11.20
CA LEU A 443 36.01 55.71 -12.19
C LEU A 443 36.33 55.33 -13.63
N ILE A 444 37.57 54.92 -13.92
CA ILE A 444 38.06 54.57 -15.26
C ILE A 444 38.00 53.04 -15.50
N ALA A 445 37.41 52.29 -14.57
CA ALA A 445 37.21 50.84 -14.72
C ALA A 445 36.21 50.57 -15.86
N ALA A 446 36.76 50.30 -17.06
CA ALA A 446 36.05 50.20 -18.33
C ALA A 446 34.79 49.33 -18.25
N PHE A 447 33.63 49.96 -18.23
CA PHE A 447 32.32 49.32 -18.31
C PHE A 447 31.63 49.65 -19.65
N PHE A 448 31.64 50.90 -20.09
CA PHE A 448 31.11 51.33 -21.40
C PHE A 448 32.19 51.76 -22.44
N GLY A 449 33.48 51.66 -22.08
CA GLY A 449 34.62 51.97 -22.97
C GLY A 449 34.98 53.46 -23.15
N SER A 450 34.12 54.40 -22.72
CA SER A 450 34.29 55.86 -22.84
C SER A 450 34.76 56.58 -21.56
N GLU A 451 34.89 55.84 -20.46
CA GLU A 451 35.07 56.35 -19.09
C GLU A 451 36.43 57.02 -18.81
N GLY A 452 37.45 56.67 -19.60
CA GLY A 452 38.80 57.24 -19.47
C GLY A 452 38.97 58.63 -20.08
N SER A 453 37.95 59.16 -20.76
CA SER A 453 38.07 60.47 -21.41
C SER A 453 38.16 61.62 -20.39
N PRO A 454 39.04 62.63 -20.59
CA PRO A 454 39.21 63.76 -19.66
C PRO A 454 37.92 64.56 -19.40
N GLY A 455 36.96 64.49 -20.33
CA GLY A 455 35.65 65.15 -20.26
C GLY A 455 34.50 64.27 -19.76
N ALA A 456 34.72 62.97 -19.48
CA ALA A 456 33.63 62.07 -19.08
C ALA A 456 32.86 62.61 -17.87
N ARG A 457 31.55 62.41 -17.85
CA ARG A 457 30.70 62.78 -16.73
C ARG A 457 29.99 61.55 -16.20
N PHE A 458 29.63 61.57 -14.93
CA PHE A 458 29.08 60.41 -14.25
C PHE A 458 27.77 60.74 -13.54
N VAL A 459 26.83 59.80 -13.60
CA VAL A 459 25.57 59.84 -12.85
C VAL A 459 25.58 58.77 -11.76
N VAL A 460 24.83 59.02 -10.68
CA VAL A 460 24.63 58.04 -9.61
C VAL A 460 23.20 57.52 -9.71
N LEU A 461 23.04 56.21 -9.88
CA LEU A 461 21.72 55.59 -9.78
C LEU A 461 21.30 55.53 -8.32
N GLU A 462 20.31 56.34 -7.94
CA GLU A 462 19.89 56.50 -6.54
C GLU A 462 19.29 55.21 -5.93
N ASP A 463 18.79 54.30 -6.77
CA ASP A 463 18.20 53.03 -6.31
C ASP A 463 19.26 51.98 -5.91
N CYS A 464 20.50 52.05 -6.42
CA CYS A 464 21.58 51.09 -6.10
C CYS A 464 22.93 51.73 -5.70
N GLY A 465 23.08 53.04 -5.82
CA GLY A 465 24.29 53.79 -5.50
C GLY A 465 25.43 53.67 -6.52
N HIS A 466 25.24 52.92 -7.61
CA HIS A 466 26.28 52.74 -8.63
C HIS A 466 26.51 54.01 -9.45
N ILE A 467 27.79 54.28 -9.70
CA ILE A 467 28.26 55.40 -10.51
C ILE A 467 28.55 54.88 -11.92
N LEU A 468 27.92 55.51 -12.92
CA LEU A 468 27.97 55.12 -14.33
C LEU A 468 28.26 56.33 -15.21
N GLU A 469 28.90 56.08 -16.36
CA GLU A 469 29.20 57.12 -17.36
C GLU A 469 27.91 57.58 -18.06
N VAL A 470 27.78 58.90 -18.24
CA VAL A 470 26.58 59.53 -18.80
C VAL A 470 26.30 59.03 -20.23
N GLY A 471 27.32 59.01 -21.10
CA GLY A 471 27.14 58.66 -22.51
C GLY A 471 26.73 57.21 -22.75
N GLY A 472 27.26 56.26 -21.97
CA GLY A 472 26.80 54.87 -21.97
C GLY A 472 25.37 54.71 -21.44
N MET A 473 25.03 55.43 -20.37
CA MET A 473 23.72 55.34 -19.75
C MET A 473 22.61 56.05 -20.57
N ASP A 474 22.90 57.19 -21.21
CA ASP A 474 21.97 57.86 -22.12
C ASP A 474 21.62 56.94 -23.29
N ARG A 475 22.62 56.32 -23.93
CA ARG A 475 22.41 55.32 -24.99
C ARG A 475 21.52 54.16 -24.53
N LEU A 476 21.82 53.57 -23.37
CA LEU A 476 21.03 52.48 -22.80
C LEU A 476 19.55 52.86 -22.59
N MET A 477 19.28 54.09 -22.15
CA MET A 477 17.92 54.55 -21.88
C MET A 477 17.16 54.98 -23.14
N ASP A 478 17.87 55.36 -24.22
CA ASP A 478 17.30 55.96 -25.43
C ASP A 478 17.24 55.01 -26.67
N GLU A 479 18.05 53.96 -26.73
CA GLU A 479 18.15 53.05 -27.89
C GLU A 479 16.94 52.07 -28.05
N GLY A 480 16.33 52.06 -29.24
CA GLY A 480 15.67 50.92 -29.93
C GLY A 480 14.35 50.34 -29.38
N PRO A 481 13.56 49.61 -30.21
CA PRO A 481 12.39 48.85 -29.74
C PRO A 481 12.85 47.70 -28.84
N ARG A 482 12.37 47.69 -27.60
CA ARG A 482 12.72 46.68 -26.58
C ARG A 482 11.45 46.06 -26.00
N PRO A 483 11.55 44.87 -25.39
CA PRO A 483 10.47 44.31 -24.58
C PRO A 483 10.00 45.33 -23.55
N LEU A 484 8.68 45.47 -23.38
CA LEU A 484 8.08 46.43 -22.44
C LEU A 484 8.41 46.05 -20.99
N ARG A 485 9.57 46.50 -20.50
CA ARG A 485 10.09 46.30 -19.13
C ARG A 485 10.86 47.53 -18.65
N LEU A 486 10.98 47.69 -17.34
CA LEU A 486 11.85 48.70 -16.74
C LEU A 486 13.32 48.34 -16.97
N GLU A 487 14.15 49.35 -17.24
CA GLU A 487 15.60 49.14 -17.36
C GLU A 487 16.23 48.79 -16.02
N SER A 488 17.30 48.00 -16.09
CA SER A 488 18.06 47.57 -14.91
C SER A 488 19.46 48.17 -14.92
N CYS A 489 20.02 48.36 -13.74
CA CYS A 489 21.40 48.80 -13.58
C CYS A 489 22.33 47.73 -14.19
N PRO A 490 23.18 48.09 -15.15
CA PRO A 490 24.00 47.11 -15.85
C PRO A 490 25.12 46.52 -14.97
N LYS A 491 25.47 47.15 -13.83
CA LYS A 491 26.45 46.62 -12.87
C LYS A 491 25.88 45.58 -11.90
N CYS A 492 24.59 45.63 -11.59
CA CYS A 492 24.01 44.83 -10.49
C CYS A 492 22.60 44.30 -10.74
N GLY A 493 22.01 44.56 -11.91
CA GLY A 493 20.65 44.14 -12.27
C GLY A 493 19.52 44.84 -11.50
N THR A 494 19.80 45.79 -10.62
CA THR A 494 18.76 46.51 -9.86
C THR A 494 17.90 47.37 -10.79
N LEU A 495 16.59 47.19 -10.75
CA LEU A 495 15.65 47.99 -11.57
C LEU A 495 15.78 49.48 -11.27
N ILE A 496 15.80 50.29 -12.33
CA ILE A 496 15.85 51.75 -12.24
C ILE A 496 14.41 52.25 -12.08
N GLN A 497 14.00 52.43 -10.84
CA GLN A 497 12.63 52.81 -10.47
C GLN A 497 12.43 54.32 -10.56
N TRP A 498 13.46 55.09 -10.20
CA TRP A 498 13.43 56.54 -10.26
C TRP A 498 14.82 57.14 -10.47
N HIS A 499 14.92 58.06 -11.43
CA HIS A 499 16.11 58.90 -11.60
C HIS A 499 15.68 60.22 -12.23
N SER A 500 16.18 61.35 -11.71
CA SER A 500 15.76 62.67 -12.18
C SER A 500 15.98 62.87 -13.68
N ARG A 501 17.16 62.49 -14.21
CA ARG A 501 17.53 62.63 -15.64
C ARG A 501 16.71 61.74 -16.58
N TYR A 502 16.43 60.50 -16.15
CA TYR A 502 15.80 59.46 -16.99
C TYR A 502 14.31 59.32 -16.72
N ASN A 503 13.74 60.21 -15.90
CA ASN A 503 12.36 60.13 -15.43
C ASN A 503 11.34 60.08 -16.59
N THR A 504 11.59 60.80 -17.69
CA THR A 504 10.72 60.76 -18.88
C THR A 504 10.67 59.36 -19.51
N ALA A 505 11.82 58.71 -19.70
CA ALA A 505 11.89 57.35 -20.26
C ALA A 505 11.27 56.31 -19.33
N ILE A 506 11.53 56.43 -18.02
CA ILE A 506 10.95 55.56 -16.98
C ILE A 506 9.42 55.69 -16.98
N LYS A 507 8.88 56.92 -17.01
CA LYS A 507 7.44 57.19 -17.07
C LYS A 507 6.79 56.64 -18.32
N ARG A 508 7.39 56.85 -19.50
CA ARG A 508 6.86 56.34 -20.77
C ARG A 508 6.67 54.83 -20.74
N ARG A 509 7.71 54.10 -20.33
CA ARG A 509 7.65 52.63 -20.20
C ARG A 509 6.60 52.21 -19.19
N TRP A 510 6.51 52.93 -18.08
CA TRP A 510 5.55 52.62 -17.05
C TRP A 510 4.09 52.92 -17.46
N HIS A 511 3.84 53.97 -18.25
CA HIS A 511 2.56 54.18 -18.92
C HIS A 511 2.21 53.03 -19.85
N GLY A 512 3.18 52.53 -20.62
CA GLY A 512 3.03 51.33 -21.44
C GLY A 512 2.62 50.10 -20.61
N ILE A 513 3.32 49.84 -19.50
CA ILE A 513 3.00 48.75 -18.58
C ILE A 513 1.58 48.88 -18.02
N ASN A 514 1.15 50.09 -17.62
CA ASN A 514 -0.19 50.31 -17.12
C ASN A 514 -1.27 50.21 -18.21
N HIS A 515 -0.96 50.56 -19.46
CA HIS A 515 -1.86 50.36 -20.59
C HIS A 515 -2.07 48.86 -20.84
N VAL A 516 -1.00 48.05 -20.87
CA VAL A 516 -1.11 46.59 -21.00
C VAL A 516 -1.88 45.98 -19.82
N LYS A 517 -1.64 46.45 -18.59
CA LYS A 517 -2.46 46.02 -17.43
C LYS A 517 -3.94 46.35 -17.63
N LYS A 518 -4.28 47.51 -18.22
CA LYS A 518 -5.66 47.90 -18.53
C LYS A 518 -6.28 46.97 -19.58
N VAL A 519 -5.53 46.61 -20.62
CA VAL A 519 -5.97 45.65 -21.65
C VAL A 519 -6.18 44.24 -21.07
N ILE A 520 -5.29 43.78 -20.19
CA ILE A 520 -5.37 42.44 -19.58
C ILE A 520 -6.49 42.35 -18.54
N LEU A 521 -6.65 43.38 -17.69
CA LEU A 521 -7.68 43.39 -16.66
C LEU A 521 -9.08 43.65 -17.26
N GLY A 522 -9.17 44.51 -18.27
CA GLY A 522 -10.43 45.04 -18.79
C GLY A 522 -11.00 46.16 -17.94
N SER A 523 -11.99 46.88 -18.49
CA SER A 523 -12.80 47.83 -17.73
C SER A 523 -13.77 47.11 -16.80
N SER A 524 -14.24 47.82 -15.76
CA SER A 524 -15.24 47.25 -14.84
C SER A 524 -16.55 46.91 -15.55
N GLU A 525 -16.89 47.61 -16.63
CA GLU A 525 -18.11 47.38 -17.42
C GLU A 525 -17.99 46.10 -18.25
N GLU A 526 -16.89 45.93 -18.99
CA GLU A 526 -16.62 44.71 -19.78
C GLU A 526 -16.57 43.45 -18.90
N ILE A 527 -15.99 43.56 -17.70
CA ILE A 527 -15.93 42.45 -16.74
C ILE A 527 -17.35 42.04 -16.32
N GLU A 528 -18.23 43.00 -16.02
CA GLU A 528 -19.58 42.71 -15.56
C GLU A 528 -20.47 42.17 -16.69
N GLU A 529 -20.35 42.74 -17.90
CA GLU A 529 -21.01 42.23 -19.09
C GLU A 529 -20.61 40.77 -19.37
N LYS A 530 -19.31 40.47 -19.36
CA LYS A 530 -18.80 39.12 -19.59
C LYS A 530 -19.23 38.14 -18.48
N LYS A 531 -19.30 38.60 -17.21
CA LYS A 531 -19.87 37.79 -16.11
C LYS A 531 -21.32 37.44 -16.33
N GLN A 532 -22.11 38.41 -16.81
CA GLN A 532 -23.52 38.19 -17.10
C GLN A 532 -23.69 37.17 -18.24
N GLN A 533 -22.98 37.36 -19.37
CA GLN A 533 -22.97 36.43 -20.50
C GLN A 533 -22.60 35.00 -20.09
N LEU A 534 -21.56 34.84 -19.26
CA LEU A 534 -21.13 33.53 -18.77
C LEU A 534 -22.15 32.91 -17.81
N THR A 535 -22.77 33.72 -16.95
CA THR A 535 -23.80 33.24 -16.02
C THR A 535 -25.03 32.73 -16.77
N GLU A 536 -25.46 33.44 -17.81
CA GLU A 536 -26.55 33.02 -18.69
C GLU A 536 -26.19 31.74 -19.45
N SER A 537 -24.97 31.65 -19.98
CA SER A 537 -24.46 30.45 -20.66
C SER A 537 -24.44 29.21 -19.74
N ILE A 538 -24.07 29.36 -18.46
CA ILE A 538 -24.11 28.29 -17.45
C ILE A 538 -25.54 27.82 -17.15
N ILE A 539 -26.53 28.72 -17.25
CA ILE A 539 -27.95 28.39 -17.04
C ILE A 539 -28.50 27.68 -18.27
N ALA A 540 -28.27 28.24 -19.46
CA ALA A 540 -28.76 27.73 -20.74
C ALA A 540 -28.21 26.33 -21.07
N ALA A 541 -26.96 26.05 -20.70
CA ALA A 541 -26.29 24.79 -21.03
C ALA A 541 -26.93 23.52 -20.43
N SER A 542 -27.96 23.61 -19.57
CA SER A 542 -28.71 22.46 -19.01
C SER A 542 -27.85 21.23 -18.74
N ILE A 543 -26.71 21.46 -18.08
CA ILE A 543 -25.67 20.45 -17.85
C ILE A 543 -26.29 19.37 -16.95
N ASN A 544 -26.31 18.12 -17.43
CA ASN A 544 -26.82 16.95 -16.70
C ASN A 544 -26.25 16.87 -15.26
N LEU A 545 -27.00 16.24 -14.35
CA LEU A 545 -26.70 16.02 -12.91
C LEU A 545 -25.26 15.57 -12.57
N HIS A 546 -24.53 15.05 -13.55
CA HIS A 546 -23.16 14.52 -13.42
C HIS A 546 -22.11 15.56 -12.98
N TYR A 547 -22.33 16.86 -13.25
CA TYR A 547 -21.35 17.91 -12.94
C TYR A 547 -21.82 18.96 -11.92
N GLY A 548 -22.71 18.57 -11.00
CA GLY A 548 -23.31 19.50 -10.03
C GLY A 548 -22.28 20.31 -9.23
N GLU A 549 -21.21 19.66 -8.76
CA GLU A 549 -20.13 20.31 -7.99
C GLU A 549 -19.28 21.25 -8.87
N GLN A 550 -18.84 20.81 -10.07
CA GLN A 550 -18.04 21.67 -10.95
C GLN A 550 -18.84 22.90 -11.41
N ARG A 551 -20.16 22.76 -11.65
CA ARG A 551 -21.03 23.88 -12.01
C ARG A 551 -21.11 24.93 -10.91
N TYR A 552 -21.23 24.49 -9.65
CA TYR A 552 -21.21 25.39 -8.50
C TYR A 552 -19.87 26.14 -8.42
N ASP A 553 -18.76 25.44 -8.60
CA ASP A 553 -17.41 26.02 -8.55
C ASP A 553 -17.13 27.01 -9.67
N ILE A 554 -17.51 26.70 -10.93
CA ILE A 554 -17.39 27.63 -12.06
C ILE A 554 -18.26 28.87 -11.80
N ARG A 555 -19.52 28.69 -11.40
CA ARG A 555 -20.43 29.82 -11.12
C ARG A 555 -19.91 30.71 -9.99
N LYS A 556 -19.35 30.11 -8.93
CA LYS A 556 -18.71 30.84 -7.84
C LYS A 556 -17.50 31.62 -8.35
N LYS A 557 -16.64 30.99 -9.17
CA LYS A 557 -15.47 31.65 -9.76
C LYS A 557 -15.82 32.78 -10.71
N VAL A 558 -16.83 32.64 -11.57
CA VAL A 558 -17.32 33.73 -12.46
C VAL A 558 -17.71 34.95 -11.61
N LYS A 559 -18.47 34.75 -10.53
CA LYS A 559 -18.85 35.85 -9.62
C LYS A 559 -17.65 36.52 -8.95
N THR A 560 -16.66 35.75 -8.53
CA THR A 560 -15.48 36.27 -7.80
C THR A 560 -14.36 36.80 -8.69
N SER A 561 -14.39 36.52 -10.00
CA SER A 561 -13.33 36.90 -10.95
C SER A 561 -13.23 38.42 -11.09
N ARG A 562 -12.00 38.91 -11.27
CA ARG A 562 -11.68 40.35 -11.30
C ARG A 562 -10.96 40.79 -12.58
N SER A 563 -10.77 39.89 -13.53
CA SER A 563 -10.12 40.18 -14.80
C SER A 563 -10.84 39.49 -15.96
N LEU A 564 -10.79 40.10 -17.15
CA LEU A 564 -11.27 39.47 -18.39
C LEU A 564 -10.53 38.17 -18.71
N GLN A 565 -9.23 38.10 -18.39
CA GLN A 565 -8.43 36.91 -18.62
C GLN A 565 -8.91 35.71 -17.81
N GLU A 566 -9.27 35.89 -16.53
CA GLU A 566 -9.88 34.84 -15.71
C GLU A 566 -11.21 34.39 -16.30
N LEU A 567 -12.07 35.33 -16.71
CA LEU A 567 -13.38 35.01 -17.30
C LEU A 567 -13.25 34.25 -18.63
N ALA A 568 -12.30 34.62 -19.49
CA ALA A 568 -12.03 33.91 -20.73
C ALA A 568 -11.54 32.47 -20.48
N THR A 569 -10.75 32.21 -19.43
CA THR A 569 -10.38 30.82 -19.06
C THR A 569 -11.60 29.98 -18.66
N LEU A 570 -12.57 30.59 -17.97
CA LEU A 570 -13.79 29.91 -17.53
C LEU A 570 -14.74 29.68 -18.71
N GLU A 571 -14.82 30.61 -19.66
CA GLU A 571 -15.56 30.44 -20.92
C GLU A 571 -15.07 29.23 -21.71
N ARG A 572 -13.75 29.10 -21.87
CA ARG A 572 -13.14 27.94 -22.55
C ARG A 572 -13.44 26.63 -21.83
N ALA A 573 -13.36 26.62 -20.49
CA ALA A 573 -13.72 25.45 -19.71
C ALA A 573 -15.20 25.05 -19.90
N LEU A 574 -16.12 26.03 -20.00
CA LEU A 574 -17.52 25.78 -20.31
C LEU A 574 -17.72 25.20 -21.72
N GLY A 575 -16.92 25.64 -22.70
CA GLY A 575 -16.90 25.08 -24.05
C GLY A 575 -16.65 23.57 -24.06
N ILE A 576 -15.69 23.10 -23.25
CA ILE A 576 -15.37 21.66 -23.10
C ILE A 576 -16.59 20.88 -22.57
N PHE A 577 -17.23 21.37 -21.50
CA PHE A 577 -18.38 20.68 -20.92
C PHE A 577 -19.57 20.62 -21.87
N ARG A 578 -19.79 21.66 -22.68
CA ARG A 578 -20.83 21.67 -23.73
C ARG A 578 -20.55 20.61 -24.80
N PHE A 579 -19.30 20.50 -25.24
CA PHE A 579 -18.92 19.53 -26.27
C PHE A 579 -19.04 18.08 -25.76
N LEU A 580 -18.67 17.82 -24.50
CA LEU A 580 -18.88 16.51 -23.87
C LEU A 580 -20.35 16.11 -23.76
N ASP A 581 -21.23 17.04 -23.40
CA ASP A 581 -22.68 16.76 -23.34
C ASP A 581 -23.25 16.47 -24.73
N MET A 582 -22.74 17.13 -25.78
CA MET A 582 -23.09 16.83 -27.17
C MET A 582 -22.70 15.39 -27.55
N VAL A 583 -21.43 15.01 -27.34
CA VAL A 583 -20.94 13.65 -27.66
C VAL A 583 -21.73 12.59 -26.89
N ARG A 584 -22.03 12.80 -25.60
CA ARG A 584 -22.87 11.89 -24.80
C ARG A 584 -24.31 11.76 -25.30
N LYS A 585 -24.91 12.82 -25.82
CA LYS A 585 -26.25 12.72 -26.42
C LYS A 585 -26.21 11.80 -27.64
N GLN A 586 -25.11 11.82 -28.38
CA GLN A 586 -24.93 11.03 -29.60
C GLN A 586 -24.57 9.56 -29.31
N THR A 587 -23.86 9.24 -28.23
CA THR A 587 -23.60 7.84 -27.83
C THR A 587 -24.88 7.05 -27.55
N LYS A 588 -26.00 7.72 -27.23
CA LYS A 588 -27.32 7.08 -27.05
C LYS A 588 -27.85 6.43 -28.33
N ALA A 589 -27.35 6.83 -29.51
CA ALA A 589 -27.75 6.26 -30.79
C ALA A 589 -26.97 4.97 -31.16
N CYS A 590 -25.99 4.55 -30.36
CA CYS A 590 -25.22 3.33 -30.57
C CYS A 590 -25.91 2.09 -29.97
N THR A 591 -25.54 0.90 -30.45
CA THR A 591 -25.91 -0.38 -29.80
C THR A 591 -25.38 -0.48 -28.37
N SER A 592 -26.00 -1.33 -27.55
CA SER A 592 -25.68 -1.45 -26.11
C SER A 592 -24.21 -1.78 -25.85
N GLU A 593 -23.63 -2.72 -26.59
CA GLU A 593 -22.24 -3.16 -26.42
C GLU A 593 -21.23 -2.05 -26.76
N ARG A 594 -21.37 -1.40 -27.92
CA ARG A 594 -20.53 -0.27 -28.33
C ARG A 594 -20.68 0.94 -27.44
N ARG A 595 -21.90 1.18 -26.94
CA ARG A 595 -22.18 2.27 -26.00
C ARG A 595 -21.41 2.12 -24.70
N VAL A 596 -21.26 0.90 -24.16
CA VAL A 596 -20.49 0.67 -22.92
C VAL A 596 -19.03 1.10 -23.10
N SER A 597 -18.42 0.78 -24.24
CA SER A 597 -17.03 1.19 -24.55
C SER A 597 -16.87 2.71 -24.63
N LEU A 598 -17.80 3.40 -25.33
CA LEU A 598 -17.78 4.87 -25.44
C LEU A 598 -18.03 5.56 -24.10
N GLU A 599 -18.99 5.08 -23.31
CA GLU A 599 -19.30 5.62 -21.98
C GLU A 599 -18.12 5.42 -21.01
N LEU A 600 -17.37 4.33 -21.12
CA LEU A 600 -16.14 4.12 -20.33
C LEU A 600 -15.06 5.16 -20.66
N MET A 601 -14.85 5.48 -21.95
CA MET A 601 -13.92 6.53 -22.36
C MET A 601 -14.36 7.91 -21.88
N LEU A 602 -15.66 8.24 -21.99
CA LEU A 602 -16.21 9.50 -21.48
C LEU A 602 -16.05 9.61 -19.96
N THR A 603 -16.28 8.52 -19.22
CA THR A 603 -16.10 8.46 -17.76
C THR A 603 -14.64 8.70 -17.35
N LYS A 604 -13.66 8.18 -18.11
CA LYS A 604 -12.23 8.45 -17.87
C LYS A 604 -11.91 9.94 -18.06
N LEU A 605 -12.51 10.57 -19.07
CA LEU A 605 -12.36 12.00 -19.36
C LEU A 605 -13.03 12.85 -18.26
N ASP A 606 -14.21 12.46 -17.78
CA ASP A 606 -14.90 13.09 -16.64
C ASP A 606 -14.07 13.05 -15.37
N TRP A 607 -13.48 11.89 -15.08
CA TRP A 607 -12.61 11.73 -13.92
C TRP A 607 -11.43 12.69 -14.02
N TRP A 608 -10.80 12.79 -15.20
CA TRP A 608 -9.70 13.72 -15.43
C TRP A 608 -10.16 15.19 -15.25
N LEU A 609 -11.31 15.58 -15.81
CA LEU A 609 -11.87 16.93 -15.64
C LEU A 609 -12.31 17.22 -14.20
N GLY A 610 -12.73 16.18 -13.46
CA GLY A 610 -13.16 16.23 -12.07
C GLY A 610 -12.02 16.28 -11.07
N THR A 611 -10.75 16.19 -11.48
CA THR A 611 -9.59 16.32 -10.58
C THR A 611 -9.42 17.77 -10.07
N LYS A 612 -10.32 18.24 -9.20
CA LYS A 612 -10.31 19.51 -8.42
C LYS A 612 -9.62 20.71 -9.11
N ARG A 613 -9.83 20.90 -10.42
CA ARG A 613 -9.30 22.04 -11.18
C ARG A 613 -10.43 22.64 -12.01
N VAL A 614 -10.70 23.92 -11.76
CA VAL A 614 -11.70 24.69 -12.52
C VAL A 614 -11.05 25.43 -13.70
N THR A 615 -9.71 25.47 -13.76
CA THR A 615 -8.94 26.19 -14.77
C THR A 615 -7.90 25.24 -15.37
N PHE A 616 -7.90 25.15 -16.69
CA PHE A 616 -7.01 24.30 -17.48
C PHE A 616 -5.98 25.15 -18.21
N THR A 617 -4.80 24.57 -18.46
CA THR A 617 -3.78 25.16 -19.35
C THR A 617 -4.18 25.00 -20.83
N ARG A 618 -3.56 25.71 -21.76
CA ARG A 618 -3.84 25.76 -23.19
C ARG A 618 -3.50 24.42 -23.81
N GLN A 619 -2.36 23.86 -23.40
CA GLN A 619 -2.00 22.48 -23.70
C GLN A 619 -3.13 21.53 -23.26
N GLN A 620 -3.58 21.64 -22.01
CA GLN A 620 -4.65 20.79 -21.49
C GLN A 620 -5.99 20.99 -22.21
N LEU A 621 -6.35 22.23 -22.57
CA LEU A 621 -7.54 22.53 -23.35
C LEU A 621 -7.45 21.92 -24.76
N GLY A 622 -6.29 22.01 -25.41
CA GLY A 622 -6.03 21.39 -26.71
C GLY A 622 -6.06 19.87 -26.66
N GLU A 623 -5.41 19.27 -25.65
CA GLU A 623 -5.44 17.83 -25.39
C GLU A 623 -6.85 17.32 -25.12
N CYS A 624 -7.64 18.03 -24.31
CA CYS A 624 -9.05 17.73 -24.11
C CYS A 624 -9.84 17.84 -25.41
N ARG A 625 -9.64 18.89 -26.21
CA ARG A 625 -10.31 19.05 -27.50
C ARG A 625 -10.00 17.86 -28.41
N ASN A 626 -8.72 17.50 -28.53
CA ASN A 626 -8.27 16.40 -29.38
C ASN A 626 -8.86 15.07 -28.93
N GLU A 627 -8.91 14.82 -27.61
CA GLU A 627 -9.50 13.60 -27.08
C GLU A 627 -11.02 13.56 -27.28
N ILE A 628 -11.74 14.66 -27.10
CA ILE A 628 -13.18 14.71 -27.36
C ILE A 628 -13.46 14.55 -28.86
N ALA A 629 -12.65 15.16 -29.73
CA ALA A 629 -12.73 14.97 -31.17
C ALA A 629 -12.49 13.50 -31.56
N ARG A 630 -11.46 12.85 -30.98
CA ARG A 630 -11.20 11.42 -31.18
C ARG A 630 -12.38 10.55 -30.75
N ILE A 631 -12.97 10.81 -29.58
CA ILE A 631 -14.16 10.09 -29.09
C ILE A 631 -15.37 10.38 -30.00
N SER A 632 -15.50 11.60 -30.52
CA SER A 632 -16.53 11.98 -31.50
C SER A 632 -16.39 11.20 -32.81
N TYR A 633 -15.19 11.12 -33.39
CA TYR A 633 -14.91 10.31 -34.59
C TYR A 633 -15.18 8.82 -34.35
N LEU A 634 -14.79 8.28 -33.18
CA LEU A 634 -15.15 6.93 -32.78
C LEU A 634 -16.66 6.73 -32.65
N THR A 635 -17.37 7.72 -32.10
CA THR A 635 -18.83 7.66 -31.96
C THR A 635 -19.51 7.59 -33.33
N ASP A 636 -19.05 8.38 -34.29
CA ASP A 636 -19.55 8.32 -35.67
C ASP A 636 -19.29 6.95 -36.31
N LEU A 637 -18.07 6.43 -36.17
CA LEU A 637 -17.72 5.10 -36.67
C LEU A 637 -18.59 4.00 -36.06
N MET A 638 -18.76 4.03 -34.73
CA MET A 638 -19.56 3.05 -33.99
C MET A 638 -21.04 3.11 -34.39
N ARG A 639 -21.58 4.30 -34.68
CA ARG A 639 -22.95 4.47 -35.18
C ARG A 639 -23.14 3.87 -36.57
N LEU A 640 -22.18 4.06 -37.47
CA LEU A 640 -22.21 3.47 -38.81
C LEU A 640 -22.18 1.95 -38.74
N LEU A 641 -21.29 1.38 -37.93
CA LEU A 641 -21.22 -0.07 -37.74
C LEU A 641 -22.52 -0.61 -37.12
N SER A 642 -23.11 0.12 -36.16
CA SER A 642 -24.38 -0.27 -35.52
C SER A 642 -25.54 -0.23 -36.52
N HIS A 643 -25.53 0.74 -37.45
CA HIS A 643 -26.51 0.80 -38.53
C HIS A 643 -26.33 -0.36 -39.52
N CYS A 644 -25.09 -0.69 -39.91
CA CYS A 644 -24.81 -1.83 -40.80
C CYS A 644 -25.31 -3.16 -40.22
N GLU A 645 -25.08 -3.38 -38.92
CA GLU A 645 -25.60 -4.56 -38.20
C GLU A 645 -27.13 -4.58 -38.14
N ALA A 646 -27.76 -3.45 -37.80
CA ALA A 646 -29.22 -3.34 -37.73
C ALA A 646 -29.89 -3.54 -39.10
N SER A 647 -29.26 -3.05 -40.17
CA SER A 647 -29.73 -3.20 -41.55
C SER A 647 -29.31 -4.52 -42.22
N LYS A 648 -28.55 -5.39 -41.53
CA LYS A 648 -27.97 -6.63 -42.07
C LYS A 648 -27.17 -6.42 -43.38
N LEU A 649 -26.55 -5.25 -43.53
CA LEU A 649 -25.69 -4.95 -44.66
C LEU A 649 -24.32 -5.61 -44.44
N THR A 650 -23.85 -6.34 -45.43
CA THR A 650 -22.45 -6.80 -45.47
C THR A 650 -21.53 -5.60 -45.75
N LEU A 651 -20.54 -5.39 -44.88
CA LEU A 651 -19.46 -4.43 -45.17
C LEU A 651 -18.78 -4.84 -46.47
N ALA A 652 -18.72 -3.94 -47.46
CA ALA A 652 -17.96 -4.18 -48.67
C ALA A 652 -16.47 -4.37 -48.33
N ASP A 653 -15.75 -5.22 -49.08
CA ASP A 653 -14.32 -5.49 -48.85
C ASP A 653 -13.45 -4.21 -48.86
N GLU A 654 -13.88 -3.19 -49.60
CA GLU A 654 -13.22 -1.87 -49.63
C GLU A 654 -13.35 -1.13 -48.28
N VAL A 655 -14.49 -1.26 -47.60
CA VAL A 655 -14.76 -0.64 -46.30
C VAL A 655 -13.98 -1.34 -45.19
N ALA A 656 -13.93 -2.67 -45.24
CA ALA A 656 -13.13 -3.47 -44.30
C ALA A 656 -11.64 -3.10 -44.37
N LYS A 657 -11.10 -2.91 -45.58
CA LYS A 657 -9.71 -2.47 -45.80
C LYS A 657 -9.42 -1.06 -45.26
N THR A 658 -10.41 -0.16 -45.26
CA THR A 658 -10.27 1.19 -44.68
C THR A 658 -10.51 1.23 -43.16
N LEU A 659 -11.16 0.21 -42.59
CA LEU A 659 -11.56 0.19 -41.19
C LEU A 659 -10.39 -0.04 -40.23
N ASP A 660 -9.51 -1.00 -40.55
CA ASP A 660 -8.34 -1.32 -39.74
C ASP A 660 -7.38 -0.13 -39.57
N PRO A 661 -6.93 0.56 -40.64
CA PRO A 661 -6.06 1.74 -40.50
C PRO A 661 -6.77 2.92 -39.80
N LEU A 662 -8.08 3.07 -39.98
CA LEU A 662 -8.87 4.08 -39.27
C LEU A 662 -8.91 3.79 -37.76
N LEU A 663 -9.15 2.53 -37.36
CA LEU A 663 -9.14 2.12 -35.96
C LEU A 663 -7.76 2.23 -35.34
N GLU A 664 -6.69 1.94 -36.08
CA GLU A 664 -5.31 2.10 -35.61
C GLU A 664 -4.97 3.57 -35.37
N ASN A 665 -5.35 4.46 -36.29
CA ASN A 665 -5.21 5.91 -36.11
C ASN A 665 -6.05 6.44 -34.93
N LEU A 666 -7.23 5.89 -34.69
CA LEU A 666 -8.11 6.28 -33.57
C LEU A 666 -7.72 5.66 -32.22
N ARG A 667 -6.85 4.63 -32.18
CA ARG A 667 -6.26 4.10 -30.93
C ARG A 667 -5.24 5.06 -30.34
N GLY A 668 -4.46 5.72 -31.20
CA GLY A 668 -3.39 6.64 -30.81
C GLY A 668 -3.85 8.04 -30.40
N LYS A 669 -2.87 8.92 -30.15
CA LYS A 669 -3.07 10.35 -29.89
C LYS A 669 -3.41 11.07 -31.20
N LEU A 670 -4.49 11.85 -31.21
CA LEU A 670 -4.85 12.68 -32.34
C LEU A 670 -3.85 13.85 -32.49
N THR A 671 -3.14 13.86 -33.62
CA THR A 671 -2.21 14.92 -34.05
C THR A 671 -2.76 15.70 -35.24
N GLU A 672 -2.24 16.90 -35.48
CA GLU A 672 -2.62 17.75 -36.64
C GLU A 672 -2.44 17.05 -37.99
N GLU A 673 -1.49 16.11 -38.09
CA GLU A 673 -1.25 15.32 -39.30
C GLU A 673 -2.21 14.12 -39.46
N SER A 674 -2.70 13.57 -38.36
CA SER A 674 -3.57 12.38 -38.34
C SER A 674 -5.06 12.73 -38.53
N GLU A 675 -5.49 13.89 -38.04
CA GLU A 675 -6.89 14.35 -38.13
C GLU A 675 -7.43 14.42 -39.57
N PRO A 676 -6.73 15.02 -40.56
CA PRO A 676 -7.24 15.05 -41.93
C PRO A 676 -7.35 13.65 -42.56
N LYS A 677 -6.49 12.70 -42.18
CA LYS A 677 -6.56 11.32 -42.66
C LYS A 677 -7.81 10.61 -42.12
N ILE A 678 -8.08 10.75 -40.82
CA ILE A 678 -9.26 10.19 -40.16
C ILE A 678 -10.54 10.77 -40.77
N LYS A 679 -10.59 12.09 -41.00
CA LYS A 679 -11.72 12.74 -41.68
C LYS A 679 -11.92 12.18 -43.08
N GLY A 680 -10.86 12.12 -43.89
CA GLY A 680 -10.93 11.61 -45.25
C GLY A 680 -11.38 10.14 -45.31
N ASP A 681 -10.93 9.30 -44.38
CA ASP A 681 -11.34 7.90 -44.33
C ASP A 681 -12.79 7.74 -43.86
N LEU A 682 -13.25 8.53 -42.88
CA LEU A 682 -14.67 8.58 -42.49
C LEU A 682 -15.58 9.07 -43.63
N GLU A 683 -15.16 10.09 -44.38
CA GLU A 683 -15.91 10.58 -45.54
C GLU A 683 -16.03 9.52 -46.64
N LYS A 684 -14.95 8.79 -46.94
CA LYS A 684 -14.99 7.66 -47.90
C LYS A 684 -15.99 6.60 -47.45
N ILE A 685 -15.98 6.22 -46.17
CA ILE A 685 -16.94 5.26 -45.62
C ILE A 685 -18.37 5.82 -45.72
N GLY A 686 -18.57 7.11 -45.46
CA GLY A 686 -19.87 7.77 -45.60
C GLY A 686 -20.37 7.94 -47.02
N GLN A 687 -19.50 8.06 -48.00
CA GLN A 687 -19.89 8.07 -49.43
C GLN A 687 -20.36 6.70 -49.90
N LEU A 688 -19.74 5.63 -49.39
CA LEU A 688 -20.11 4.25 -49.68
C LEU A 688 -21.42 3.82 -48.98
N PHE A 689 -21.76 4.49 -47.87
CA PHE A 689 -23.01 4.29 -47.13
C PHE A 689 -23.76 5.62 -46.99
N PRO A 690 -24.72 5.94 -47.89
CA PRO A 690 -25.51 7.16 -47.83
C PRO A 690 -26.54 7.10 -46.68
N CYS A 691 -26.06 7.04 -45.44
CA CYS A 691 -26.87 7.21 -44.25
C CYS A 691 -27.00 8.71 -43.99
N GLY A 692 -28.00 9.33 -44.62
CA GLY A 692 -28.24 10.77 -44.50
C GLY A 692 -28.30 11.24 -43.04
N GLY A 693 -27.45 12.20 -42.69
CA GLY A 693 -27.57 12.98 -41.44
C GLY A 693 -27.10 12.31 -40.14
N LEU A 694 -26.37 11.19 -40.20
CA LEU A 694 -25.79 10.58 -38.97
C LEU A 694 -24.46 11.23 -38.54
N TRP A 695 -23.89 12.11 -39.35
CA TRP A 695 -22.59 12.74 -39.11
C TRP A 695 -22.72 14.01 -38.29
N ILE A 696 -21.77 14.24 -37.39
CA ILE A 696 -21.65 15.51 -36.68
C ILE A 696 -21.14 16.54 -37.69
N SER A 697 -21.84 17.66 -37.85
CA SER A 697 -21.43 18.67 -38.83
C SER A 697 -20.08 19.29 -38.43
N GLU A 698 -19.30 19.72 -39.41
CA GLU A 698 -18.01 20.34 -39.14
C GLU A 698 -18.17 21.65 -38.36
N ASP A 699 -19.27 22.38 -38.56
CA ASP A 699 -19.65 23.57 -37.80
C ASP A 699 -19.92 23.28 -36.30
N GLU A 700 -20.50 22.11 -35.98
CA GLU A 700 -20.69 21.65 -34.60
C GLU A 700 -19.37 21.27 -33.92
N ARG A 701 -18.35 20.86 -34.69
CA ARG A 701 -16.99 20.58 -34.21
C ARG A 701 -16.11 21.84 -34.12
N LEU A 702 -16.29 22.81 -35.04
CA LEU A 702 -15.47 24.02 -35.19
C LEU A 702 -15.94 25.21 -34.35
N SER A 703 -17.22 25.30 -33.98
CA SER A 703 -17.75 26.37 -33.13
C SER A 703 -17.05 26.48 -31.76
N VAL A 704 -16.41 25.41 -31.29
CA VAL A 704 -15.59 25.38 -30.06
C VAL A 704 -14.10 25.63 -30.34
N ALA A 705 -13.63 25.39 -31.56
CA ALA A 705 -12.24 25.59 -31.97
C ALA A 705 -11.84 27.07 -32.06
N LYS A 706 -12.74 27.91 -32.59
CA LYS A 706 -12.52 29.37 -32.72
C LYS A 706 -12.44 30.11 -31.38
N ASP A 707 -13.06 29.59 -30.32
CA ASP A 707 -13.08 30.23 -28.99
C ASP A 707 -11.84 29.91 -28.12
N MET A 708 -10.91 29.07 -28.62
CA MET A 708 -9.75 28.58 -27.87
C MET A 708 -8.39 29.08 -28.37
N GLU A 709 -8.36 29.93 -29.39
CA GLU A 709 -7.12 30.51 -29.91
C GLU A 709 -6.83 31.89 -29.32
N MET A 710 -5.75 31.98 -28.55
CA MET A 710 -4.97 33.22 -28.45
C MET A 710 -3.49 32.86 -28.51
N ALA A 711 -2.76 33.54 -29.38
CA ALA A 711 -1.31 33.48 -29.43
C ALA A 711 -0.70 34.04 -28.15
N LYS A 712 0.49 33.55 -27.79
CA LYS A 712 1.33 34.17 -26.77
C LYS A 712 1.71 35.56 -27.30
N ARG A 713 1.45 36.59 -26.50
CA ARG A 713 1.70 37.98 -26.87
C ARG A 713 2.77 38.56 -25.96
N ASP A 714 3.96 38.72 -26.51
CA ASP A 714 4.98 39.56 -25.90
C ASP A 714 4.77 41.00 -26.37
N TRP A 715 4.79 41.94 -25.42
CA TRP A 715 4.48 43.35 -25.66
C TRP A 715 5.76 44.17 -25.85
N TYR A 716 5.77 45.01 -26.88
CA TYR A 716 6.90 45.83 -27.27
C TYR A 716 6.49 47.30 -27.45
N LEU A 717 7.47 48.20 -27.36
CA LEU A 717 7.31 49.62 -27.68
C LEU A 717 8.07 49.94 -28.97
N CYS A 718 7.41 50.61 -29.92
CA CYS A 718 8.11 51.13 -31.10
C CYS A 718 8.93 52.39 -30.74
N PRO A 719 9.87 52.85 -31.58
CA PRO A 719 10.67 54.06 -31.34
C PRO A 719 9.84 55.33 -31.12
N ALA A 720 8.64 55.40 -31.70
CA ALA A 720 7.69 56.50 -31.49
C ALA A 720 6.87 56.37 -30.19
N GLY A 721 6.99 55.26 -29.45
CA GLY A 721 6.36 55.03 -28.16
C GLY A 721 5.00 54.31 -28.20
N HIS A 722 4.56 53.81 -29.35
CA HIS A 722 3.32 53.05 -29.50
C HIS A 722 3.51 51.57 -29.11
N LEU A 723 2.45 50.97 -28.56
CA LEU A 723 2.44 49.58 -28.10
C LEU A 723 2.06 48.62 -29.22
N TYR A 724 2.77 47.52 -29.36
CA TYR A 724 2.40 46.42 -30.25
C TYR A 724 2.72 45.06 -29.60
N ALA A 725 2.10 43.99 -30.10
CA ALA A 725 2.29 42.63 -29.62
C ALA A 725 2.76 41.72 -30.76
N VAL A 726 3.71 40.84 -30.48
CA VAL A 726 4.18 39.82 -31.43
C VAL A 726 3.56 38.48 -31.05
N GLU A 727 2.97 37.79 -32.02
CA GLU A 727 2.35 36.48 -31.86
C GLU A 727 3.36 35.38 -32.23
N GLU A 728 3.59 34.39 -31.35
CA GLU A 728 4.59 33.32 -31.56
C GLU A 728 4.24 32.28 -32.65
N CYS A 729 3.17 32.46 -33.42
CA CYS A 729 2.78 31.48 -34.45
C CYS A 729 3.53 31.71 -35.77
N GLY A 730 4.76 31.22 -35.87
CA GLY A 730 5.39 30.77 -37.12
C GLY A 730 5.54 31.78 -38.28
N MET A 731 5.18 33.06 -38.10
CA MET A 731 5.54 34.11 -39.03
C MET A 731 6.94 34.59 -38.67
N SER A 732 7.84 34.65 -39.64
CA SER A 732 9.16 35.26 -39.48
C SER A 732 9.00 36.64 -38.84
N ALA A 733 9.87 36.98 -37.90
CA ALA A 733 9.82 38.22 -37.11
C ALA A 733 9.93 39.52 -37.95
N ASP A 734 10.01 39.40 -39.28
CA ASP A 734 10.28 40.46 -40.24
C ASP A 734 9.03 41.28 -40.66
N GLN A 735 7.86 41.07 -40.04
CA GLN A 735 6.59 41.73 -40.45
C GLN A 735 5.72 42.26 -39.30
N ALA A 736 6.31 42.66 -38.17
CA ALA A 736 5.54 43.34 -37.11
C ALA A 736 5.36 44.84 -37.43
N GLU A 737 4.20 45.22 -37.98
CA GLU A 737 3.85 46.63 -38.22
C GLU A 737 3.25 47.30 -36.97
N CYS A 738 3.75 48.50 -36.64
CA CYS A 738 3.12 49.39 -35.66
C CYS A 738 1.74 49.84 -36.18
N LEU A 739 0.66 49.30 -35.63
CA LEU A 739 -0.73 49.61 -36.04
C LEU A 739 -1.10 51.10 -35.95
N GLU A 740 -0.38 51.89 -35.14
CA GLU A 740 -0.63 53.33 -34.95
C GLU A 740 0.28 54.23 -35.79
N CYS A 741 1.41 53.73 -36.29
CA CYS A 741 2.45 54.58 -36.86
C CYS A 741 3.11 54.08 -38.15
N THR A 742 2.69 52.91 -38.66
CA THR A 742 3.13 52.31 -39.94
C THR A 742 4.65 52.22 -40.14
N LEU A 743 5.44 52.36 -39.07
CA LEU A 743 6.88 52.12 -39.08
C LEU A 743 7.14 50.62 -39.19
N MET A 744 7.82 50.22 -40.26
CA MET A 744 8.41 48.88 -40.42
C MET A 744 9.54 48.72 -39.41
N ILE A 745 9.45 47.68 -38.58
CA ILE A 745 10.49 47.36 -37.60
C ILE A 745 11.40 46.31 -38.26
N GLU A 746 12.45 46.76 -38.93
CA GLU A 746 13.47 45.86 -39.48
C GLU A 746 14.46 45.44 -38.38
N GLY A 747 14.53 44.14 -38.07
CA GLY A 747 15.55 43.54 -37.21
C GLY A 747 15.09 42.27 -36.48
N GLU A 748 15.96 41.24 -36.44
CA GLU A 748 15.74 39.99 -35.69
C GLU A 748 15.44 40.29 -34.20
N VAL A 749 14.19 40.10 -33.79
CA VAL A 749 13.86 39.95 -32.37
C VAL A 749 14.22 38.52 -31.98
N GLN A 750 15.50 38.28 -31.67
CA GLN A 750 15.87 37.02 -31.04
C GLN A 750 15.23 36.96 -29.64
N PRO A 751 14.58 35.84 -29.25
CA PRO A 751 14.20 35.64 -27.86
C PRO A 751 15.45 35.80 -26.99
N PRO A 752 15.35 36.38 -25.79
CA PRO A 752 16.51 36.57 -24.94
C PRO A 752 17.16 35.20 -24.73
N GLU A 753 18.40 35.03 -25.19
CA GLU A 753 19.27 33.99 -24.66
C GLU A 753 19.22 34.14 -23.13
N GLU A 754 18.94 33.05 -22.42
CA GLU A 754 19.04 33.05 -20.97
C GLU A 754 20.48 33.43 -20.62
N ASP A 755 20.66 34.69 -20.26
CA ASP A 755 21.91 35.27 -19.82
C ASP A 755 22.20 34.71 -18.42
N ILE A 756 22.58 33.42 -18.37
CA ILE A 756 23.11 32.74 -17.19
C ILE A 756 24.58 33.15 -17.09
N SER A 757 24.83 34.44 -16.86
CA SER A 757 26.17 34.93 -16.52
C SER A 757 26.30 35.11 -15.00
N HIS A 758 26.98 34.13 -14.41
CA HIS A 758 27.67 34.15 -13.11
C HIS A 758 26.84 34.29 -11.82
N VAL A 759 26.40 33.15 -11.29
CA VAL A 759 26.56 32.86 -9.86
C VAL A 759 27.39 31.59 -9.74
N VAL A 760 28.62 31.75 -9.28
CA VAL A 760 29.49 30.65 -8.86
C VAL A 760 28.94 30.14 -7.53
N GLU A 761 28.35 28.94 -7.50
CA GLU A 761 28.45 28.02 -6.37
C GLU A 761 28.52 26.58 -6.92
N MET A 762 29.60 25.91 -6.55
CA MET A 762 29.91 24.51 -6.87
C MET A 762 28.94 23.58 -6.15
N ASP A 763 28.41 22.56 -6.84
CA ASP A 763 28.19 21.23 -6.25
C ASP A 763 27.97 20.18 -7.36
N GLY A 764 28.40 18.94 -7.10
CA GLY A 764 28.84 18.00 -8.12
C GLY A 764 27.77 17.15 -8.83
N GLY A 765 27.95 17.03 -10.16
CA GLY A 765 27.79 15.83 -10.99
C GLY A 765 26.39 15.48 -11.56
N PRO A 766 26.28 14.53 -12.53
CA PRO A 766 27.17 14.23 -13.66
C PRO A 766 26.53 14.63 -15.01
N THR A 767 27.37 15.08 -15.96
CA THR A 767 26.99 15.36 -17.35
C THR A 767 26.93 14.05 -18.16
N CYS A 768 25.78 13.75 -18.78
CA CYS A 768 25.67 12.76 -19.84
C CYS A 768 25.48 13.45 -21.19
N ALA A 769 26.24 12.96 -22.16
CA ALA A 769 26.54 13.55 -23.46
C ALA A 769 25.37 13.53 -24.45
N SER A 770 25.32 14.57 -25.28
CA SER A 770 24.56 14.62 -26.53
C SER A 770 25.42 14.07 -27.68
N SER A 771 24.85 13.13 -28.43
CA SER A 771 25.37 12.63 -29.71
C SER A 771 25.04 13.61 -30.84
N PRO A 772 25.94 13.86 -31.81
CA PRO A 772 25.57 14.41 -33.11
C PRO A 772 25.44 13.31 -34.16
N SER A 773 24.39 13.42 -34.97
CA SER A 773 24.09 12.60 -36.13
C SER A 773 24.88 13.05 -37.37
N GLY A 774 25.58 12.08 -37.98
CA GLY A 774 25.82 11.81 -39.40
C GLY A 774 25.90 12.95 -40.42
N GLY A 775 27.06 13.02 -41.09
CA GLY A 775 27.24 13.60 -42.43
C GLY A 775 28.53 13.05 -43.04
N ASP A 776 28.37 12.24 -44.09
CA ASP A 776 29.39 11.48 -44.82
C ASP A 776 30.62 12.28 -45.25
N LEU A 777 31.80 11.64 -45.23
CA LEU A 777 32.81 11.70 -46.30
C LEU A 777 33.88 10.60 -46.06
N LEU A 778 34.16 9.82 -47.11
CA LEU A 778 35.08 8.67 -47.20
C LEU A 778 36.54 9.01 -46.80
N PRO A 779 37.33 8.05 -46.26
CA PRO A 779 38.74 8.26 -45.94
C PRO A 779 39.67 7.80 -47.08
N PRO A 780 40.89 8.35 -47.18
CA PRO A 780 42.05 7.59 -47.59
C PRO A 780 43.03 7.40 -46.41
N ALA A 781 43.76 6.30 -46.53
CA ALA A 781 44.75 5.76 -45.60
C ALA A 781 45.98 6.66 -45.36
N LEU A 782 46.68 6.38 -44.25
CA LEU A 782 48.14 6.22 -44.07
C LEU A 782 48.43 6.31 -42.56
N GLU A 783 48.91 5.22 -41.93
CA GLU A 783 50.30 5.04 -41.44
C GLU A 783 50.79 6.24 -40.60
N SER A 784 51.15 6.15 -39.32
CA SER A 784 52.16 5.29 -38.68
C SER A 784 52.31 5.79 -37.21
N CYS A 785 52.37 4.87 -36.23
CA CYS A 785 53.52 4.67 -35.31
C CYS A 785 54.21 5.93 -34.76
N GLU A 786 54.16 6.17 -33.43
CA GLU A 786 55.26 5.85 -32.50
C GLU A 786 54.97 6.28 -31.05
N LEU A 787 55.53 5.47 -30.15
CA LEU A 787 55.46 5.51 -28.69
C LEU A 787 56.62 6.33 -28.09
N LEU A 788 56.47 6.62 -26.79
CA LEU A 788 57.49 6.87 -25.74
C LEU A 788 57.69 8.34 -25.30
N PRO A 789 58.19 8.61 -24.07
CA PRO A 789 57.77 8.06 -22.77
C PRO A 789 57.73 9.13 -21.64
N HIS A 790 57.31 8.69 -20.45
CA HIS A 790 57.40 9.37 -19.14
C HIS A 790 58.79 9.94 -18.79
N PRO A 791 58.85 10.82 -17.76
CA PRO A 791 59.45 10.33 -16.50
C PRO A 791 58.71 10.72 -15.22
N ASN A 792 58.93 9.83 -14.23
CA ASN A 792 58.67 9.96 -12.79
C ASN A 792 59.49 11.10 -12.14
N ASP A 793 59.01 11.59 -11.00
CA ASP A 793 59.72 11.65 -9.70
C ASP A 793 58.78 12.34 -8.69
N SER A 794 58.20 11.65 -7.70
CA SER A 794 58.74 11.06 -6.45
C SER A 794 58.64 11.99 -5.23
N SER A 795 57.99 11.44 -4.19
CA SER A 795 58.17 11.69 -2.74
C SER A 795 57.76 13.03 -2.12
N GLY A 796 56.89 12.93 -1.11
CA GLY A 796 56.49 13.98 -0.16
C GLY A 796 55.21 13.60 0.55
#